data_AF-D3R250-F1
#
_entry.id   AF-D3R250-F1
#
_cell.length_a   1.000
_cell.length_b   1.000
_cell.length_c   1.000
_cell.angle_alpha   90.00
_cell.angle_beta   90.00
_cell.angle_gamma   90.00
#
_symmetry.space_group_name_H-M   'P 1'
#
loop_
_entity.id
_entity.type
_entity.pdbx_description
1 polymer ?
#
loop_
_entity_poly.entity_id
_entity_poly.type
_entity_poly.pdbx_seq_one_letter_code
_entity_poly.pdbx_strand_id
1 'polypeptide(L)'
;MRKLKNIQKCKQCFASVCLSLTLIGTGGILSQGGVITVYADNNTGLSDHTTQDDPSANLVFKDENLNGQTLEQMSSTLKIMGETVENNELLKTKWDELGKGTQVGLGKSYETSIFGNWKAVNSGKFHIVRKTDKDVFPLEVINSTLDDTVWLQEQALYRESEYIMLLSGTRTLANKDQKAYDGSDYKYSHEGPQIAKALAGYDGIEKTFKAYSPEHGSRVKISFRIGYTGDTDGSKANYKVEVFSIKDGAETKVYDTVIDPTKDVTNEKMTVTKATDGTCKQSIKISKTPNKPGKDKPRQQYIGDEEAIKMMAENGNKPNGKSGLFTSSEIKLEKGVTEYKVRISLADNNRTGMSYQSWGVKYSLPMFGDGFSITQDTAGVAKYVFTKIYDKLIENKTIDTKKKTDTSVVAYTQALTKMKELIDSTELKSKKDYVDALDVAVKAKNNLVSTEQQGIDALTKVADDKIATLNQNKDLSESERQTAIKRVNDEKDAAINNIKKATDNAGVDQAKENGIAEVGKINPVAKDNAIAAINKALSEKEKEIEGKNYLTTAEKDKLKKEAKAIADQYISEITAKPSSADTAEKAAQIQEAIDKAKDVAITKIANIKPIGIVPTPIDPFVPSPEYVPNGDITLTPDKEVKNGLKSKRVGMIPKTGESTTPPFSLVALGFAIVGLGILLKKKMMEENK
;
A
#
# COMPACT_ATOMS: atom_id res chain seq x y z
N MET A 1 7.18 -47.36 25.96
CA MET A 1 8.00 -46.90 27.11
C MET A 1 9.47 -46.99 26.74
N ARG A 2 10.29 -45.96 27.06
CA ARG A 2 11.75 -45.85 26.78
C ARG A 2 12.13 -45.87 25.27
N LYS A 3 13.20 -45.23 24.79
CA LYS A 3 13.99 -44.01 25.16
C LYS A 3 14.69 -43.63 23.81
N LEU A 4 14.46 -42.51 23.13
CA LEU A 4 14.57 -41.08 23.49
C LEU A 4 16.03 -40.64 23.72
N LYS A 5 16.43 -39.57 22.99
CA LYS A 5 17.73 -38.84 22.93
C LYS A 5 18.60 -39.20 21.70
N ASN A 6 19.27 -38.24 21.00
CA ASN A 6 19.51 -36.82 21.35
C ASN A 6 19.81 -35.92 20.12
N ILE A 7 19.29 -34.67 20.13
CA ILE A 7 20.00 -33.37 19.88
C ILE A 7 20.71 -33.09 18.53
N GLN A 8 20.77 -31.87 17.95
CA GLN A 8 20.02 -30.59 18.04
C GLN A 8 20.63 -29.59 17.00
N LYS A 9 19.97 -28.45 16.77
CA LYS A 9 20.26 -27.35 15.79
C LYS A 9 19.69 -27.63 14.38
N CYS A 10 19.25 -26.63 13.61
CA CYS A 10 19.21 -25.18 13.86
C CYS A 10 17.81 -24.57 13.67
N LYS A 11 17.59 -23.34 14.14
CA LYS A 11 16.37 -22.55 13.89
C LYS A 11 16.53 -21.77 12.58
N GLN A 12 15.56 -21.87 11.67
CA GLN A 12 14.92 -20.76 10.96
C GLN A 12 13.99 -21.26 9.85
N CYS A 13 12.69 -20.98 9.97
CA CYS A 13 11.76 -20.73 8.86
C CYS A 13 10.50 -20.11 9.47
N PHE A 14 10.01 -19.02 8.90
CA PHE A 14 8.85 -18.27 9.42
C PHE A 14 7.73 -18.31 8.37
N ALA A 15 6.50 -18.50 8.85
CA ALA A 15 5.23 -18.26 8.16
C ALA A 15 5.11 -18.63 6.65
N SER A 16 4.40 -19.72 6.37
CA SER A 16 3.20 -19.62 5.54
C SER A 16 2.19 -20.70 5.94
N VAL A 17 0.98 -20.30 6.32
CA VAL A 17 -0.14 -21.20 6.63
C VAL A 17 -1.37 -20.63 5.94
N CYS A 18 -1.75 -21.22 4.80
CA CYS A 18 -3.02 -20.91 4.17
C CYS A 18 -4.15 -21.56 4.97
N LEU A 19 -4.99 -20.75 5.60
CA LEU A 19 -6.19 -21.22 6.28
C LEU A 19 -7.34 -21.37 5.27
N SER A 20 -7.61 -22.61 4.87
CA SER A 20 -8.80 -22.94 4.09
C SER A 20 -10.05 -22.80 4.95
N LEU A 21 -10.97 -21.90 4.58
CA LEU A 21 -12.24 -21.70 5.30
C LEU A 21 -13.44 -21.98 4.37
N THR A 22 -14.10 -23.10 4.60
CA THR A 22 -15.33 -23.48 3.88
C THR A 22 -16.54 -22.83 4.57
N LEU A 23 -17.34 -22.05 3.85
CA LEU A 23 -18.64 -21.59 4.34
C LEU A 23 -19.76 -21.95 3.35
N ILE A 24 -20.74 -22.70 3.84
CA ILE A 24 -22.06 -22.86 3.20
C ILE A 24 -22.95 -21.75 3.77
N GLY A 25 -23.58 -20.95 2.91
CA GLY A 25 -24.26 -19.71 3.33
C GLY A 25 -25.78 -19.84 3.53
N THR A 26 -26.32 -18.98 4.40
CA THR A 26 -27.74 -18.61 4.48
C THR A 26 -27.88 -17.16 4.98
N GLY A 27 -28.95 -16.46 4.58
CA GLY A 27 -29.40 -15.18 5.19
C GLY A 27 -28.54 -13.94 4.91
N GLY A 28 -28.94 -13.11 3.94
CA GLY A 28 -28.22 -11.87 3.60
C GLY A 28 -28.68 -10.63 4.39
N ILE A 29 -27.88 -9.56 4.30
CA ILE A 29 -28.26 -8.13 4.36
C ILE A 29 -27.11 -7.31 3.70
N LEU A 30 -27.40 -6.11 3.20
CA LEU A 30 -26.48 -5.33 2.38
C LEU A 30 -25.25 -4.78 3.13
N SER A 31 -24.08 -4.85 2.50
CA SER A 31 -23.12 -3.74 2.47
C SER A 31 -22.32 -3.77 1.16
N GLN A 32 -21.82 -2.62 0.69
CA GLN A 32 -21.07 -2.52 -0.55
C GLN A 32 -19.57 -2.76 -0.31
N GLY A 33 -18.99 -3.75 -0.99
CA GLY A 33 -17.59 -4.15 -0.83
C GLY A 33 -17.11 -5.01 -2.00
N GLY A 34 -17.16 -4.46 -3.21
CA GLY A 34 -16.86 -5.19 -4.45
C GLY A 34 -15.38 -5.54 -4.62
N VAL A 35 -14.95 -6.66 -4.04
CA VAL A 35 -13.70 -7.34 -4.41
C VAL A 35 -13.90 -7.98 -5.77
N ILE A 36 -13.38 -7.36 -6.82
CA ILE A 36 -13.41 -7.91 -8.18
C ILE A 36 -12.36 -9.02 -8.28
N THR A 37 -12.76 -10.25 -7.96
CA THR A 37 -12.09 -11.45 -8.47
C THR A 37 -12.12 -11.39 -10.00
N VAL A 38 -10.99 -11.69 -10.65
CA VAL A 38 -10.95 -11.77 -12.11
C VAL A 38 -11.75 -13.00 -12.54
N TYR A 39 -12.94 -12.78 -13.09
CA TYR A 39 -13.79 -13.85 -13.62
C TYR A 39 -13.15 -14.40 -14.91
N ALA A 40 -12.77 -15.67 -14.86
CA ALA A 40 -12.85 -16.55 -16.01
C ALA A 40 -14.20 -17.29 -15.93
N ASP A 41 -14.96 -17.34 -17.02
CA ASP A 41 -16.31 -17.91 -17.06
C ASP A 41 -16.32 -19.45 -17.10
N ASN A 42 -15.84 -20.07 -16.03
CA ASN A 42 -15.77 -21.52 -15.89
C ASN A 42 -17.07 -22.09 -15.28
N ASN A 43 -18.15 -22.15 -16.07
CA ASN A 43 -19.39 -22.82 -15.66
C ASN A 43 -20.17 -23.49 -16.82
N THR A 44 -19.71 -24.65 -17.25
CA THR A 44 -20.54 -25.68 -17.92
C THR A 44 -20.23 -27.06 -17.32
N GLY A 45 -21.26 -27.89 -17.15
CA GLY A 45 -21.17 -29.18 -16.43
C GLY A 45 -20.44 -30.30 -17.19
N LEU A 46 -20.14 -31.39 -16.47
CA LEU A 46 -19.36 -32.52 -16.99
C LEU A 46 -20.13 -33.35 -18.03
N SER A 47 -19.52 -33.54 -19.22
CA SER A 47 -19.56 -34.78 -20.00
C SER A 47 -18.50 -34.77 -21.11
N ASP A 48 -18.06 -35.96 -21.52
CA ASP A 48 -17.05 -36.28 -22.54
C ASP A 48 -15.59 -35.80 -22.34
N HIS A 49 -14.65 -36.74 -22.52
CA HIS A 49 -13.22 -36.58 -22.27
C HIS A 49 -12.41 -36.14 -23.51
N THR A 50 -12.94 -35.23 -24.33
CA THR A 50 -12.23 -34.67 -25.51
C THR A 50 -12.52 -33.18 -25.69
N THR A 51 -11.58 -32.30 -25.31
CA THR A 51 -11.72 -30.82 -25.29
C THR A 51 -12.79 -30.34 -24.27
N GLN A 52 -12.86 -29.09 -23.77
CA GLN A 52 -12.45 -27.79 -24.32
C GLN A 52 -11.67 -26.86 -23.38
N ASP A 53 -11.75 -27.00 -22.06
CA ASP A 53 -11.35 -25.93 -21.14
C ASP A 53 -9.81 -25.82 -20.96
N ASP A 54 -9.23 -24.82 -21.60
CA ASP A 54 -7.89 -24.31 -21.33
C ASP A 54 -7.96 -22.77 -21.28
N PRO A 55 -8.35 -22.22 -20.11
CA PRO A 55 -8.53 -20.78 -19.97
C PRO A 55 -7.18 -20.08 -19.96
N SER A 56 -6.10 -20.78 -19.57
CA SER A 56 -4.73 -20.25 -19.57
C SER A 56 -4.28 -19.85 -20.98
N ALA A 57 -4.59 -20.67 -21.98
CA ALA A 57 -4.27 -20.35 -23.38
C ALA A 57 -5.12 -19.19 -23.96
N ASN A 58 -6.17 -18.74 -23.27
CA ASN A 58 -7.15 -17.78 -23.75
C ASN A 58 -7.23 -16.48 -22.91
N LEU A 59 -6.28 -16.26 -21.98
CA LEU A 59 -6.23 -15.06 -21.15
C LEU A 59 -6.00 -13.79 -22.00
N VAL A 60 -6.96 -12.86 -21.95
CA VAL A 60 -6.90 -11.53 -22.59
C VAL A 60 -7.32 -10.46 -21.60
N PHE A 61 -6.48 -9.44 -21.40
CA PHE A 61 -6.88 -8.19 -20.78
C PHE A 61 -7.69 -7.36 -21.78
N LYS A 62 -8.87 -6.89 -21.34
CA LYS A 62 -9.68 -5.95 -22.11
C LYS A 62 -9.72 -4.60 -21.42
N ASP A 63 -9.51 -3.53 -22.18
CA ASP A 63 -9.58 -2.16 -21.68
C ASP A 63 -10.98 -1.79 -21.15
N GLU A 64 -12.04 -2.43 -21.67
CA GLU A 64 -13.42 -2.25 -21.21
C GLU A 64 -13.63 -2.59 -19.73
N ASN A 65 -12.78 -3.45 -19.16
CA ASN A 65 -12.83 -3.84 -17.75
C ASN A 65 -12.54 -2.67 -16.78
N LEU A 66 -11.93 -1.57 -17.27
CA LEU A 66 -11.68 -0.36 -16.49
C LEU A 66 -12.83 0.67 -16.56
N ASN A 67 -13.82 0.47 -17.44
CA ASN A 67 -14.90 1.41 -17.63
C ASN A 67 -15.73 1.58 -16.34
N GLY A 68 -15.96 2.83 -15.94
CA GLY A 68 -16.72 3.17 -14.73
C GLY A 68 -16.00 2.94 -13.39
N GLN A 69 -14.78 2.39 -13.38
CA GLN A 69 -14.04 2.17 -12.12
C GLN A 69 -13.67 3.48 -11.41
N THR A 70 -13.58 3.42 -10.08
CA THR A 70 -13.03 4.49 -9.25
C THR A 70 -11.49 4.51 -9.27
N LEU A 71 -10.90 5.59 -8.76
CA LEU A 71 -9.46 5.74 -8.58
C LEU A 71 -8.87 4.59 -7.73
N GLU A 72 -9.59 4.21 -6.66
CA GLU A 72 -9.20 3.18 -5.70
C GLU A 72 -9.29 1.77 -6.31
N GLN A 73 -10.30 1.53 -7.13
CA GLN A 73 -10.46 0.27 -7.87
C GLN A 73 -9.33 0.07 -8.88
N MET A 74 -9.06 1.07 -9.74
CA MET A 74 -7.94 0.99 -10.69
C MET A 74 -6.58 0.85 -9.98
N SER A 75 -6.39 1.61 -8.89
CA SER A 75 -5.18 1.51 -8.04
C SER A 75 -5.02 0.13 -7.42
N SER A 76 -6.12 -0.55 -7.09
CA SER A 76 -6.12 -1.93 -6.61
C SER A 76 -5.75 -2.90 -7.73
N THR A 77 -6.35 -2.76 -8.92
CA THR A 77 -6.03 -3.56 -10.12
C THR A 77 -4.54 -3.51 -10.45
N LEU A 78 -3.93 -2.31 -10.50
CA LEU A 78 -2.49 -2.14 -10.77
C LEU A 78 -1.59 -2.83 -9.74
N LYS A 79 -2.02 -2.90 -8.47
CA LYS A 79 -1.25 -3.51 -7.38
C LYS A 79 -1.38 -5.03 -7.34
N ILE A 80 -2.57 -5.58 -7.60
CA ILE A 80 -2.83 -7.02 -7.51
C ILE A 80 -2.45 -7.80 -8.78
N MET A 81 -2.38 -7.16 -9.95
CA MET A 81 -2.06 -7.86 -11.20
C MET A 81 -0.67 -8.52 -11.15
N GLY A 82 -0.55 -9.71 -11.75
CA GLY A 82 0.74 -10.39 -11.93
C GLY A 82 1.70 -9.58 -12.81
N GLU A 83 3.00 -9.81 -12.69
CA GLU A 83 3.99 -9.24 -13.64
C GLU A 83 4.02 -10.01 -14.96
N THR A 84 3.62 -11.29 -14.91
CA THR A 84 3.32 -12.14 -16.05
C THR A 84 1.99 -12.89 -15.85
N VAL A 85 1.44 -13.40 -16.93
CA VAL A 85 0.43 -14.48 -16.93
C VAL A 85 1.07 -15.75 -17.50
N GLU A 86 0.62 -16.93 -17.05
CA GLU A 86 1.00 -18.23 -17.63
C GLU A 86 -0.08 -18.69 -18.61
N ASN A 87 0.34 -19.10 -19.81
CA ASN A 87 -0.54 -19.50 -20.90
C ASN A 87 -0.49 -21.01 -21.21
N ASN A 88 0.37 -21.79 -20.53
CA ASN A 88 0.48 -23.23 -20.71
C ASN A 88 0.19 -24.03 -19.41
N GLU A 89 -0.54 -23.43 -18.46
CA GLU A 89 -0.74 -23.97 -17.10
C GLU A 89 -1.34 -25.38 -17.10
N LEU A 90 -2.25 -25.67 -18.04
CA LEU A 90 -2.85 -27.01 -18.21
C LEU A 90 -1.76 -28.08 -18.42
N LEU A 91 -0.88 -27.91 -19.41
CA LEU A 91 0.15 -28.92 -19.72
C LEU A 91 1.22 -29.00 -18.62
N LYS A 92 1.60 -27.84 -18.07
CA LYS A 92 2.59 -27.66 -17.01
C LYS A 92 2.19 -28.31 -15.69
N THR A 93 0.93 -28.18 -15.27
CA THR A 93 0.46 -28.68 -13.96
C THR A 93 -0.24 -30.03 -14.03
N LYS A 94 -0.84 -30.40 -15.17
CA LYS A 94 -1.62 -31.64 -15.33
C LYS A 94 -0.92 -32.73 -16.12
N TRP A 95 0.38 -32.63 -16.37
CA TRP A 95 1.14 -33.56 -17.21
C TRP A 95 0.88 -35.05 -16.95
N ASP A 96 1.05 -35.53 -15.70
CA ASP A 96 0.83 -36.95 -15.37
C ASP A 96 -0.67 -37.32 -15.26
N GLU A 97 -1.59 -36.36 -15.10
CA GLU A 97 -3.04 -36.58 -15.18
C GLU A 97 -3.50 -36.74 -16.64
N LEU A 98 -3.01 -35.88 -17.53
CA LEU A 98 -3.16 -35.99 -18.99
C LEU A 98 -2.54 -37.29 -19.50
N GLY A 99 -1.36 -37.66 -18.98
CA GLY A 99 -0.69 -38.93 -19.25
C GLY A 99 -1.58 -40.14 -18.90
N LYS A 100 -2.19 -40.13 -17.71
CA LYS A 100 -3.17 -41.16 -17.29
C LYS A 100 -4.40 -41.19 -18.20
N GLY A 101 -4.87 -40.02 -18.66
CA GLY A 101 -5.95 -39.89 -19.64
C GLY A 101 -5.72 -40.60 -20.98
N THR A 102 -4.47 -40.75 -21.43
CA THR A 102 -4.14 -41.51 -22.67
C THR A 102 -4.31 -43.03 -22.53
N GLN A 103 -4.55 -43.55 -21.32
CA GLN A 103 -4.68 -44.99 -21.01
C GLN A 103 -3.46 -45.85 -21.37
N VAL A 104 -2.31 -45.26 -21.73
CA VAL A 104 -1.11 -46.02 -22.11
C VAL A 104 -0.59 -46.89 -20.95
N GLY A 105 -0.26 -48.14 -21.29
CA GLY A 105 0.24 -49.14 -20.34
C GLY A 105 1.65 -48.83 -19.82
N LEU A 106 2.01 -49.40 -18.66
CA LEU A 106 3.37 -49.31 -18.11
C LEU A 106 4.39 -49.87 -19.11
N GLY A 107 5.44 -49.10 -19.40
CA GLY A 107 6.46 -49.49 -20.38
C GLY A 107 5.94 -49.61 -21.82
N LYS A 108 4.93 -48.82 -22.20
CA LYS A 108 4.39 -48.76 -23.57
C LYS A 108 4.34 -47.32 -24.10
N SER A 109 4.33 -47.22 -25.43
CA SER A 109 4.11 -46.00 -26.19
C SER A 109 2.70 -45.94 -26.77
N TYR A 110 2.16 -44.73 -26.89
CA TYR A 110 0.87 -44.43 -27.51
C TYR A 110 1.07 -43.31 -28.55
N GLU A 111 0.72 -43.61 -29.80
CA GLU A 111 0.79 -42.65 -30.90
C GLU A 111 -0.43 -41.72 -30.87
N THR A 112 -0.21 -40.41 -30.95
CA THR A 112 -1.29 -39.41 -30.95
C THR A 112 -0.90 -38.18 -31.80
N SER A 113 -1.91 -37.44 -32.24
CA SER A 113 -1.78 -36.12 -32.84
C SER A 113 -2.15 -34.97 -31.88
N ILE A 114 -2.53 -35.28 -30.62
CA ILE A 114 -2.92 -34.28 -29.61
C ILE A 114 -2.60 -34.72 -28.16
N PHE A 115 -2.15 -33.76 -27.33
CA PHE A 115 -1.95 -33.93 -25.88
C PHE A 115 -1.93 -32.55 -25.18
N GLY A 116 -2.69 -32.37 -24.10
CA GLY A 116 -2.75 -31.08 -23.37
C GLY A 116 -3.06 -29.85 -24.24
N ASN A 117 -3.92 -30.03 -25.24
CA ASN A 117 -4.28 -29.08 -26.30
C ASN A 117 -3.12 -28.62 -27.22
N TRP A 118 -1.93 -29.22 -27.13
CA TRP A 118 -0.92 -29.16 -28.19
C TRP A 118 -1.24 -30.18 -29.27
N LYS A 119 -1.14 -29.77 -30.54
CA LYS A 119 -1.46 -30.58 -31.71
C LYS A 119 -0.19 -30.89 -32.49
N ALA A 120 -0.15 -32.01 -33.19
CA ALA A 120 0.92 -32.29 -34.14
C ALA A 120 0.84 -31.36 -35.35
N VAL A 121 2.00 -30.89 -35.82
CA VAL A 121 2.13 -30.06 -37.03
C VAL A 121 1.71 -30.89 -38.26
N ASN A 122 1.13 -30.26 -39.28
CA ASN A 122 0.73 -30.87 -40.57
C ASN A 122 -0.17 -32.12 -40.45
N SER A 123 -1.00 -32.25 -39.40
CA SER A 123 -1.77 -33.47 -39.10
C SER A 123 -0.90 -34.72 -38.89
N GLY A 124 0.36 -34.53 -38.47
CA GLY A 124 1.30 -35.59 -38.10
C GLY A 124 1.01 -36.24 -36.75
N LYS A 125 2.06 -36.79 -36.13
CA LYS A 125 1.98 -37.52 -34.85
C LYS A 125 3.24 -37.38 -34.00
N PHE A 126 3.08 -37.72 -32.72
CA PHE A 126 4.13 -37.90 -31.72
C PHE A 126 3.72 -39.02 -30.76
N HIS A 127 4.61 -39.43 -29.85
CA HIS A 127 4.31 -40.49 -28.88
C HIS A 127 4.25 -39.97 -27.46
N ILE A 128 3.26 -40.45 -26.70
CA ILE A 128 3.29 -40.42 -25.23
C ILE A 128 3.76 -41.79 -24.76
N VAL A 129 4.85 -41.84 -23.99
CA VAL A 129 5.43 -43.09 -23.48
C VAL A 129 5.40 -43.06 -21.96
N ARG A 130 4.96 -44.16 -21.34
CA ARG A 130 4.89 -44.29 -19.88
C ARG A 130 6.03 -45.15 -19.36
N LYS A 131 6.54 -44.77 -18.19
CA LYS A 131 7.57 -45.51 -17.46
C LYS A 131 7.13 -46.94 -17.13
N THR A 132 8.10 -47.83 -16.94
CA THR A 132 7.88 -49.22 -16.49
C THR A 132 7.66 -49.31 -14.98
N ASP A 133 7.18 -50.47 -14.51
CA ASP A 133 7.10 -50.80 -13.08
C ASP A 133 8.49 -50.89 -12.38
N LYS A 134 9.59 -50.89 -13.14
CA LYS A 134 10.97 -50.85 -12.65
C LYS A 134 11.57 -49.43 -12.61
N ASP A 135 10.75 -48.41 -12.83
CA ASP A 135 11.15 -47.00 -12.84
C ASP A 135 12.27 -46.70 -13.87
N VAL A 136 12.13 -47.29 -15.07
CA VAL A 136 12.88 -46.94 -16.29
C VAL A 136 11.92 -46.77 -17.47
N PHE A 137 12.25 -45.93 -18.46
CA PHE A 137 11.51 -45.88 -19.72
C PHE A 137 11.86 -47.10 -20.61
N PRO A 138 10.95 -47.57 -21.48
CA PRO A 138 11.13 -48.80 -22.25
C PRO A 138 12.12 -48.62 -23.42
N LEU A 139 12.42 -49.73 -24.11
CA LEU A 139 13.52 -49.82 -25.10
C LEU A 139 13.38 -48.89 -26.32
N GLU A 140 12.21 -48.34 -26.59
CA GLU A 140 11.98 -47.34 -27.64
C GLU A 140 12.59 -45.96 -27.31
N VAL A 141 12.87 -45.70 -26.02
CA VAL A 141 13.31 -44.40 -25.45
C VAL A 141 14.82 -44.40 -25.11
N ILE A 142 15.57 -45.37 -25.65
CA ILE A 142 17.02 -45.52 -25.44
C ILE A 142 17.71 -45.98 -26.73
N ASN A 143 18.94 -45.52 -26.98
CA ASN A 143 19.71 -45.95 -28.14
C ASN A 143 20.07 -47.45 -28.08
N SER A 144 19.95 -48.15 -29.22
CA SER A 144 20.42 -49.53 -29.36
C SER A 144 20.93 -49.83 -30.77
N THR A 145 22.16 -50.33 -30.87
CA THR A 145 22.82 -50.65 -32.15
C THR A 145 22.33 -51.97 -32.75
N LEU A 146 22.71 -52.21 -34.02
CA LEU A 146 22.40 -53.42 -34.80
C LEU A 146 22.79 -54.75 -34.13
N ASP A 147 23.69 -54.71 -33.16
CA ASP A 147 24.15 -55.88 -32.44
C ASP A 147 23.47 -56.04 -31.06
N ASP A 148 22.44 -55.25 -30.75
CA ASP A 148 21.78 -55.21 -29.42
C ASP A 148 22.68 -54.74 -28.25
N THR A 149 23.67 -53.90 -28.54
CA THR A 149 24.28 -53.06 -27.49
C THR A 149 23.35 -51.87 -27.23
N VAL A 150 22.86 -51.76 -26.00
CA VAL A 150 22.01 -50.66 -25.50
C VAL A 150 22.87 -49.69 -24.71
N TRP A 151 22.86 -48.41 -25.10
CA TRP A 151 23.71 -47.38 -24.50
C TRP A 151 22.96 -46.62 -23.40
N LEU A 152 23.34 -46.90 -22.15
CA LEU A 152 22.64 -46.48 -20.93
C LEU A 152 23.02 -45.05 -20.51
N GLN A 153 24.27 -44.64 -20.76
CA GLN A 153 24.75 -43.29 -20.47
C GLN A 153 24.23 -42.24 -21.46
N GLU A 154 24.01 -42.62 -22.72
CA GLU A 154 23.64 -41.75 -23.86
C GLU A 154 22.21 -41.19 -23.80
N GLN A 155 21.56 -41.18 -22.64
CA GLN A 155 20.23 -40.60 -22.46
C GLN A 155 20.14 -39.67 -21.25
N ALA A 156 19.65 -38.46 -21.50
CA ALA A 156 19.53 -37.39 -20.52
C ALA A 156 18.05 -36.94 -20.47
N LEU A 157 17.34 -37.39 -19.44
CA LEU A 157 15.89 -37.26 -19.30
C LEU A 157 15.54 -36.64 -17.94
N TYR A 158 14.32 -36.10 -17.81
CA TYR A 158 13.75 -35.76 -16.51
C TYR A 158 13.06 -37.00 -15.94
N ARG A 159 13.62 -37.57 -14.86
CA ARG A 159 13.30 -38.93 -14.42
C ARG A 159 12.16 -39.01 -13.41
N GLU A 160 11.77 -37.91 -12.79
CA GLU A 160 10.68 -37.90 -11.81
C GLU A 160 9.30 -38.12 -12.44
N SER A 161 9.07 -37.61 -13.67
CA SER A 161 7.77 -37.76 -14.35
C SER A 161 7.48 -39.21 -14.76
N GLU A 162 6.20 -39.60 -14.68
CA GLU A 162 5.71 -40.92 -15.08
C GLU A 162 5.58 -41.05 -16.61
N TYR A 163 5.41 -39.93 -17.32
CA TYR A 163 5.14 -39.86 -18.76
C TYR A 163 6.14 -38.97 -19.49
N ILE A 164 6.51 -39.34 -20.71
CA ILE A 164 7.38 -38.57 -21.59
C ILE A 164 6.74 -38.41 -22.97
N MET A 165 6.80 -37.22 -23.53
CA MET A 165 6.36 -36.96 -24.91
C MET A 165 7.59 -36.98 -25.82
N LEU A 166 7.52 -37.72 -26.94
CA LEU A 166 8.62 -37.88 -27.88
C LEU A 166 8.16 -37.40 -29.26
N LEU A 167 8.76 -36.29 -29.71
CA LEU A 167 8.30 -35.55 -30.89
C LEU A 167 8.80 -36.14 -32.23
N SER A 168 9.75 -37.07 -32.19
CA SER A 168 10.42 -37.65 -33.36
C SER A 168 10.37 -39.17 -33.33
N GLY A 169 9.99 -39.80 -34.45
CA GLY A 169 10.14 -41.23 -34.70
C GLY A 169 11.33 -41.48 -35.62
N THR A 170 12.29 -42.28 -35.19
CA THR A 170 13.43 -42.68 -36.03
C THR A 170 13.04 -43.83 -36.95
N ARG A 171 13.51 -43.77 -38.19
CA ARG A 171 13.45 -44.89 -39.11
C ARG A 171 14.53 -45.92 -38.75
N THR A 172 14.08 -47.11 -38.36
CA THR A 172 14.91 -48.23 -37.91
C THR A 172 14.65 -49.49 -38.73
N LEU A 173 15.41 -50.56 -38.49
CA LEU A 173 15.15 -51.86 -39.11
C LEU A 173 13.74 -52.41 -38.81
N ALA A 174 13.16 -52.03 -37.67
CA ALA A 174 11.82 -52.44 -37.23
C ALA A 174 10.67 -51.81 -38.04
N ASN A 175 10.87 -50.59 -38.57
CA ASN A 175 9.87 -49.83 -39.31
C ASN A 175 10.37 -49.45 -40.72
N LYS A 176 11.37 -50.17 -41.24
CA LYS A 176 12.04 -49.98 -42.54
C LYS A 176 11.09 -49.68 -43.71
N ASP A 177 9.93 -50.33 -43.73
CA ASP A 177 8.93 -50.29 -44.80
C ASP A 177 8.08 -49.00 -44.74
N GLN A 178 8.07 -48.30 -43.61
CA GLN A 178 7.55 -46.92 -43.50
C GLN A 178 8.56 -45.94 -44.12
N LYS A 179 8.08 -44.85 -44.72
CA LYS A 179 8.92 -43.84 -45.38
C LYS A 179 9.61 -42.90 -44.39
N ALA A 180 10.83 -42.47 -44.75
CA ALA A 180 11.48 -41.34 -44.11
C ALA A 180 10.77 -40.02 -44.47
N TYR A 181 11.06 -38.96 -43.73
CA TYR A 181 10.50 -37.61 -43.94
C TYR A 181 10.71 -37.06 -45.36
N ASP A 182 11.79 -37.47 -46.05
CA ASP A 182 12.13 -37.09 -47.42
C ASP A 182 11.63 -38.10 -48.48
N GLY A 183 10.81 -39.07 -48.09
CA GLY A 183 10.26 -40.10 -48.97
C GLY A 183 11.25 -41.20 -49.39
N SER A 184 12.51 -41.18 -48.92
CA SER A 184 13.52 -42.17 -49.30
C SER A 184 13.14 -43.59 -48.86
N ASP A 185 13.88 -44.59 -49.35
CA ASP A 185 13.83 -45.96 -48.82
C ASP A 185 14.91 -46.22 -47.77
N TYR A 186 14.73 -47.30 -46.98
CA TYR A 186 15.57 -47.65 -45.85
C TYR A 186 16.87 -48.31 -46.31
N LYS A 187 18.02 -47.80 -45.88
CA LYS A 187 19.31 -48.48 -46.05
C LYS A 187 19.64 -49.29 -44.78
N TYR A 188 19.96 -50.57 -44.97
CA TYR A 188 20.49 -51.41 -43.88
C TYR A 188 21.88 -50.94 -43.39
N SER A 189 22.65 -50.29 -44.26
CA SER A 189 23.98 -49.75 -43.98
C SER A 189 24.30 -48.60 -44.94
N HIS A 190 25.29 -47.77 -44.59
CA HIS A 190 25.75 -46.63 -45.41
C HIS A 190 24.70 -45.52 -45.58
N GLU A 191 23.95 -45.17 -44.53
CA GLU A 191 23.23 -43.88 -44.50
C GLU A 191 24.21 -42.70 -44.47
N GLY A 192 25.29 -42.82 -43.71
CA GLY A 192 26.33 -41.80 -43.50
C GLY A 192 26.70 -41.73 -42.01
N PRO A 193 27.84 -41.12 -41.64
CA PRO A 193 28.15 -40.84 -40.24
C PRO A 193 27.11 -39.88 -39.66
N GLN A 194 26.67 -40.11 -38.43
CA GLN A 194 25.66 -39.29 -37.72
C GLN A 194 24.24 -39.29 -38.36
N ILE A 195 24.01 -40.01 -39.47
CA ILE A 195 22.72 -40.01 -40.17
C ILE A 195 21.79 -41.06 -39.58
N ALA A 196 20.65 -40.58 -39.06
CA ALA A 196 19.51 -41.36 -38.67
C ALA A 196 18.23 -40.56 -38.99
N LYS A 197 17.51 -40.97 -40.04
CA LYS A 197 16.38 -40.21 -40.56
C LYS A 197 15.14 -40.34 -39.69
N ALA A 198 14.40 -39.23 -39.55
CA ALA A 198 13.04 -39.22 -39.06
C ALA A 198 12.10 -39.92 -40.06
N LEU A 199 11.07 -40.56 -39.53
CA LEU A 199 9.90 -41.03 -40.27
C LEU A 199 9.07 -39.84 -40.76
N ALA A 200 8.29 -40.04 -41.82
CA ALA A 200 7.31 -39.04 -42.27
C ALA A 200 6.21 -38.81 -41.21
N GLY A 201 5.74 -37.56 -41.11
CA GLY A 201 4.66 -37.16 -40.21
C GLY A 201 5.09 -36.85 -38.77
N TYR A 202 6.38 -36.70 -38.49
CA TYR A 202 6.93 -36.30 -37.18
C TYR A 202 7.42 -34.85 -37.19
N ASP A 203 6.52 -33.94 -37.57
CA ASP A 203 6.84 -32.52 -37.81
C ASP A 203 6.86 -31.68 -36.52
N GLY A 204 6.76 -32.33 -35.36
CA GLY A 204 6.70 -31.70 -34.03
C GLY A 204 5.28 -31.33 -33.58
N ILE A 205 5.20 -30.44 -32.59
CA ILE A 205 3.96 -29.93 -32.00
C ILE A 205 3.81 -28.42 -32.17
N GLU A 206 2.57 -27.96 -32.27
CA GLU A 206 2.20 -26.54 -32.18
C GLU A 206 0.94 -26.30 -31.34
N LYS A 207 0.84 -25.08 -30.79
CA LYS A 207 -0.33 -24.58 -30.07
C LYS A 207 -0.46 -23.07 -30.28
N THR A 208 -1.69 -22.61 -30.49
CA THR A 208 -2.03 -21.18 -30.56
C THR A 208 -2.59 -20.73 -29.21
N PHE A 209 -2.21 -19.52 -28.82
CA PHE A 209 -2.59 -18.84 -27.58
C PHE A 209 -3.10 -17.43 -27.92
N LYS A 210 -3.98 -16.86 -27.09
CA LYS A 210 -4.37 -15.46 -27.21
C LYS A 210 -3.24 -14.53 -26.74
N ALA A 211 -3.05 -13.41 -27.44
CA ALA A 211 -2.19 -12.34 -26.96
C ALA A 211 -2.87 -11.66 -25.76
N TYR A 212 -2.16 -11.54 -24.63
CA TYR A 212 -2.72 -11.04 -23.38
C TYR A 212 -3.14 -9.57 -23.46
N SER A 213 -2.49 -8.77 -24.30
CA SER A 213 -2.90 -7.39 -24.55
C SER A 213 -2.70 -6.99 -26.02
N PRO A 214 -3.71 -7.19 -26.88
CA PRO A 214 -3.65 -6.76 -28.27
C PRO A 214 -3.47 -5.23 -28.38
N GLU A 215 -4.17 -4.47 -27.54
CA GLU A 215 -4.15 -3.00 -27.58
C GLU A 215 -2.80 -2.40 -27.14
N HIS A 216 -2.10 -3.02 -26.18
CA HIS A 216 -0.88 -2.46 -25.59
C HIS A 216 0.42 -3.18 -25.98
N GLY A 217 0.31 -4.39 -26.52
CA GLY A 217 1.42 -5.29 -26.77
C GLY A 217 1.82 -6.08 -25.51
N SER A 218 2.53 -7.19 -25.72
CA SER A 218 3.10 -8.04 -24.67
C SER A 218 4.40 -8.66 -25.15
N ARG A 219 5.16 -9.30 -24.26
CA ARG A 219 6.32 -10.12 -24.61
C ARG A 219 6.11 -11.54 -24.09
N VAL A 220 6.26 -12.51 -24.97
CA VAL A 220 6.20 -13.95 -24.67
C VAL A 220 7.55 -14.44 -24.18
N LYS A 221 7.58 -15.33 -23.20
CA LYS A 221 8.77 -16.06 -22.78
C LYS A 221 8.47 -17.55 -22.66
N ILE A 222 9.29 -18.39 -23.29
CA ILE A 222 9.12 -19.85 -23.35
C ILE A 222 10.23 -20.50 -22.53
N SER A 223 9.88 -21.48 -21.71
CA SER A 223 10.83 -22.34 -21.01
C SER A 223 10.37 -23.79 -21.10
N PHE A 224 11.30 -24.74 -21.22
CA PHE A 224 11.02 -26.17 -21.08
C PHE A 224 12.30 -26.99 -20.87
N ARG A 225 12.15 -28.18 -20.29
CA ARG A 225 13.26 -29.13 -20.13
C ARG A 225 13.65 -29.76 -21.45
N ILE A 226 14.95 -29.76 -21.72
CA ILE A 226 15.55 -30.38 -22.90
C ILE A 226 16.35 -31.62 -22.51
N GLY A 227 16.54 -32.52 -23.45
CA GLY A 227 17.22 -33.78 -23.22
C GLY A 227 17.45 -34.55 -24.51
N TYR A 228 17.75 -35.84 -24.38
CA TYR A 228 17.95 -36.74 -25.51
C TYR A 228 17.80 -38.19 -25.07
N THR A 229 17.41 -39.05 -26.01
CA THR A 229 17.18 -40.48 -25.82
C THR A 229 18.33 -41.35 -26.37
N GLY A 230 19.33 -40.75 -27.01
CA GLY A 230 20.45 -41.45 -27.63
C GLY A 230 21.53 -40.54 -28.20
N ASP A 231 22.55 -41.18 -28.74
CA ASP A 231 23.60 -40.60 -29.59
C ASP A 231 23.74 -41.39 -30.91
N THR A 232 24.27 -40.76 -31.95
CA THR A 232 24.75 -41.45 -33.16
C THR A 232 25.99 -40.72 -33.68
N ASP A 233 27.17 -41.36 -33.55
CA ASP A 233 28.48 -40.83 -33.93
C ASP A 233 28.79 -39.41 -33.38
N GLY A 234 28.39 -39.14 -32.14
CA GLY A 234 28.50 -37.84 -31.45
C GLY A 234 27.37 -36.85 -31.75
N SER A 235 26.37 -37.24 -32.55
CA SER A 235 25.21 -36.40 -32.90
C SER A 235 23.99 -36.81 -32.09
N LYS A 236 23.35 -35.83 -31.43
CA LYS A 236 22.10 -36.00 -30.67
C LYS A 236 20.96 -35.19 -31.31
N ALA A 237 19.73 -35.42 -30.87
CA ALA A 237 18.55 -34.73 -31.41
C ALA A 237 18.54 -33.25 -30.97
N ASN A 238 18.58 -32.33 -31.94
CA ASN A 238 18.50 -30.89 -31.68
C ASN A 238 17.06 -30.38 -31.80
N TYR A 239 16.65 -29.47 -30.90
CA TYR A 239 15.30 -28.89 -30.91
C TYR A 239 15.27 -27.65 -31.81
N LYS A 240 14.17 -27.48 -32.54
CA LYS A 240 13.77 -26.25 -33.22
C LYS A 240 12.64 -25.62 -32.41
N VAL A 241 12.75 -24.31 -32.14
CA VAL A 241 11.66 -23.54 -31.51
C VAL A 241 11.34 -22.33 -32.38
N GLU A 242 10.08 -22.19 -32.74
CA GLU A 242 9.55 -21.08 -33.53
C GLU A 242 8.36 -20.43 -32.80
N VAL A 243 8.23 -19.10 -32.92
CA VAL A 243 7.03 -18.39 -32.52
C VAL A 243 6.55 -17.52 -33.67
N PHE A 244 5.25 -17.58 -33.93
CA PHE A 244 4.58 -16.80 -34.95
C PHE A 244 3.55 -15.89 -34.28
N SER A 245 3.59 -14.58 -34.53
CA SER A 245 2.50 -13.69 -34.18
C SER A 245 1.39 -13.81 -35.22
N ILE A 246 0.15 -13.65 -34.78
CA ILE A 246 -1.04 -13.68 -35.64
C ILE A 246 -1.78 -12.36 -35.45
N LYS A 247 -1.89 -11.60 -36.55
CA LYS A 247 -2.56 -10.30 -36.60
C LYS A 247 -3.45 -10.27 -37.83
N ASP A 248 -4.72 -9.90 -37.65
CA ASP A 248 -5.72 -9.81 -38.73
C ASP A 248 -5.82 -11.12 -39.56
N GLY A 249 -5.54 -12.26 -38.91
CA GLY A 249 -5.48 -13.61 -39.53
C GLY A 249 -4.16 -13.96 -40.22
N ALA A 250 -3.23 -13.01 -40.39
CA ALA A 250 -1.92 -13.24 -41.00
C ALA A 250 -0.88 -13.72 -39.96
N GLU A 251 -0.22 -14.85 -40.27
CA GLU A 251 0.80 -15.49 -39.41
C GLU A 251 2.22 -15.05 -39.81
N THR A 252 2.97 -14.43 -38.88
CA THR A 252 4.32 -13.88 -39.11
C THR A 252 5.31 -14.46 -38.11
N LYS A 253 6.42 -15.09 -38.57
CA LYS A 253 7.43 -15.62 -37.66
C LYS A 253 8.22 -14.49 -36.97
N VAL A 254 8.11 -14.42 -35.65
CA VAL A 254 8.78 -13.42 -34.78
C VAL A 254 9.93 -14.00 -33.96
N TYR A 255 10.02 -15.32 -33.83
CA TYR A 255 11.14 -16.00 -33.17
C TYR A 255 11.53 -17.30 -33.88
N ASP A 256 12.82 -17.57 -33.90
CA ASP A 256 13.43 -18.77 -34.47
C ASP A 256 14.76 -19.05 -33.75
N THR A 257 14.90 -20.25 -33.18
CA THR A 257 16.19 -20.75 -32.69
C THR A 257 16.33 -22.27 -32.86
N VAL A 258 17.57 -22.77 -32.81
CA VAL A 258 17.92 -24.18 -32.72
C VAL A 258 18.73 -24.41 -31.46
N ILE A 259 18.39 -25.47 -30.71
CA ILE A 259 18.97 -25.81 -29.41
C ILE A 259 19.68 -27.16 -29.55
N ASP A 260 21.00 -27.14 -29.32
CA ASP A 260 21.77 -28.35 -29.07
C ASP A 260 21.70 -28.66 -27.56
N PRO A 261 21.08 -29.78 -27.14
CA PRO A 261 20.88 -30.06 -25.72
C PRO A 261 22.17 -30.40 -24.96
N THR A 262 23.31 -30.57 -25.64
CA THR A 262 24.61 -30.87 -25.01
C THR A 262 25.42 -29.64 -24.61
N LYS A 263 24.97 -28.43 -25.00
CA LYS A 263 25.75 -27.20 -24.87
C LYS A 263 25.07 -26.18 -23.96
N ASP A 264 25.84 -25.61 -23.04
CA ASP A 264 25.43 -24.41 -22.32
C ASP A 264 25.53 -23.22 -23.27
N VAL A 265 24.47 -22.40 -23.33
CA VAL A 265 24.39 -21.23 -24.22
C VAL A 265 23.80 -20.05 -23.45
N THR A 266 24.30 -18.85 -23.69
CA THR A 266 23.61 -17.61 -23.32
C THR A 266 23.90 -16.57 -24.39
N ASN A 267 22.85 -16.07 -25.04
CA ASN A 267 22.93 -15.07 -26.10
C ASN A 267 21.64 -14.23 -26.14
N GLU A 268 21.56 -13.31 -27.09
CA GLU A 268 20.41 -12.42 -27.32
C GLU A 268 19.06 -13.13 -27.50
N LYS A 269 19.02 -14.40 -27.91
CA LYS A 269 17.80 -15.18 -28.17
C LYS A 269 17.40 -16.12 -27.03
N MET A 270 18.36 -16.65 -26.27
CA MET A 270 18.10 -17.72 -25.29
C MET A 270 19.22 -17.92 -24.26
N THR A 271 18.80 -18.50 -23.13
CA THR A 271 19.66 -19.21 -22.18
C THR A 271 19.38 -20.71 -22.29
N VAL A 272 20.44 -21.52 -22.28
CA VAL A 272 20.38 -22.98 -22.25
C VAL A 272 21.34 -23.48 -21.18
N THR A 273 20.83 -24.28 -20.25
CA THR A 273 21.63 -25.16 -19.38
C THR A 273 21.60 -26.55 -20.00
N LYS A 274 22.76 -27.14 -20.28
CA LYS A 274 22.84 -28.42 -21.00
C LYS A 274 22.21 -29.59 -20.22
N ALA A 275 21.73 -30.56 -20.98
CA ALA A 275 21.52 -31.92 -20.53
C ALA A 275 22.88 -32.66 -20.45
N THR A 276 22.99 -33.67 -19.57
CA THR A 276 24.25 -34.41 -19.37
C THR A 276 24.04 -35.92 -19.30
N ASP A 277 24.99 -36.66 -19.87
CA ASP A 277 25.05 -38.13 -19.80
C ASP A 277 25.12 -38.66 -18.35
N GLY A 278 24.83 -39.95 -18.20
CA GLY A 278 24.81 -40.65 -16.91
C GLY A 278 26.20 -41.03 -16.36
N THR A 279 26.20 -41.46 -15.10
CA THR A 279 27.32 -42.15 -14.43
C THR A 279 27.06 -43.64 -14.17
N CYS A 280 25.89 -44.14 -14.60
CA CYS A 280 25.61 -45.57 -14.75
C CYS A 280 26.65 -46.25 -15.66
N LYS A 281 26.64 -47.59 -15.69
CA LYS A 281 27.37 -48.40 -16.68
C LYS A 281 27.13 -47.87 -18.09
N GLN A 282 28.14 -47.85 -18.95
CA GLN A 282 28.05 -47.27 -20.29
C GLN A 282 27.00 -47.96 -21.17
N SER A 283 26.99 -49.30 -21.18
CA SER A 283 26.07 -50.10 -21.99
C SER A 283 25.81 -51.50 -21.43
N ILE A 284 24.75 -52.14 -21.93
CA ILE A 284 24.42 -53.56 -21.75
C ILE A 284 24.18 -54.23 -23.11
N LYS A 285 24.24 -55.55 -23.14
CA LYS A 285 24.14 -56.38 -24.34
C LYS A 285 22.94 -57.32 -24.19
N ILE A 286 21.88 -57.09 -24.97
CA ILE A 286 20.58 -57.77 -24.76
C ILE A 286 20.33 -58.93 -25.74
N SER A 287 21.31 -59.28 -26.58
CA SER A 287 21.33 -60.53 -27.36
C SER A 287 22.76 -60.98 -27.66
N LYS A 288 22.92 -62.17 -28.26
CA LYS A 288 24.22 -62.63 -28.79
C LYS A 288 24.42 -62.29 -30.27
N THR A 289 23.67 -61.33 -30.80
CA THR A 289 23.87 -60.83 -32.18
C THR A 289 25.29 -60.24 -32.30
N PRO A 290 26.11 -60.71 -33.27
CA PRO A 290 27.46 -60.18 -33.47
C PRO A 290 27.42 -58.78 -34.07
N ASN A 291 28.51 -58.02 -33.90
CA ASN A 291 28.68 -56.74 -34.58
C ASN A 291 28.66 -56.96 -36.11
N LYS A 292 27.79 -56.23 -36.83
CA LYS A 292 27.48 -56.39 -38.26
C LYS A 292 27.07 -57.84 -38.63
N PRO A 293 25.88 -58.31 -38.20
CA PRO A 293 25.43 -59.68 -38.45
C PRO A 293 25.15 -59.99 -39.93
N GLY A 294 24.92 -58.96 -40.76
CA GLY A 294 24.59 -59.10 -42.17
C GLY A 294 23.09 -58.95 -42.43
N LYS A 295 22.73 -58.35 -43.57
CA LYS A 295 21.37 -57.86 -43.89
C LYS A 295 20.27 -58.90 -43.64
N ASP A 296 20.53 -60.13 -44.06
CA ASP A 296 19.55 -61.21 -44.12
C ASP A 296 19.76 -62.26 -43.00
N LYS A 297 20.52 -61.92 -41.95
CA LYS A 297 20.69 -62.77 -40.76
C LYS A 297 19.72 -62.33 -39.65
N PRO A 298 19.08 -63.27 -38.93
CA PRO A 298 18.18 -62.94 -37.82
C PRO A 298 18.94 -62.48 -36.57
N ARG A 299 18.23 -61.72 -35.71
CA ARG A 299 18.63 -61.38 -34.34
C ARG A 299 18.87 -62.67 -33.54
N GLN A 300 20.01 -62.80 -32.87
CA GLN A 300 20.46 -64.07 -32.29
C GLN A 300 20.36 -64.09 -30.76
N GLN A 301 19.62 -65.05 -30.20
CA GLN A 301 19.45 -65.24 -28.75
C GLN A 301 19.08 -63.93 -28.02
N TYR A 302 18.02 -63.28 -28.49
CA TYR A 302 17.44 -62.10 -27.83
C TYR A 302 16.76 -62.50 -26.51
N ILE A 303 17.01 -61.74 -25.44
CA ILE A 303 16.46 -62.04 -24.10
C ILE A 303 15.00 -61.61 -23.91
N GLY A 304 14.43 -60.85 -24.85
CA GLY A 304 13.09 -60.26 -24.73
C GLY A 304 13.10 -58.87 -24.10
N ASP A 305 12.08 -58.06 -24.38
CA ASP A 305 12.02 -56.67 -23.88
C ASP A 305 11.93 -56.61 -22.35
N GLU A 306 11.25 -57.57 -21.73
CA GLU A 306 11.07 -57.61 -20.27
C GLU A 306 12.38 -57.89 -19.52
N GLU A 307 13.17 -58.87 -19.96
CA GLU A 307 14.49 -59.15 -19.36
C GLU A 307 15.50 -58.04 -19.66
N ALA A 308 15.43 -57.42 -20.84
CA ALA A 308 16.21 -56.23 -21.15
C ALA A 308 15.85 -55.04 -20.24
N ILE A 309 14.56 -54.82 -19.95
CA ILE A 309 14.09 -53.79 -19.02
C ILE A 309 14.50 -54.10 -17.57
N LYS A 310 14.42 -55.37 -17.13
CA LYS A 310 14.96 -55.82 -15.83
C LYS A 310 16.45 -55.51 -15.73
N MET A 311 17.23 -55.90 -16.75
CA MET A 311 18.67 -55.64 -16.83
C MET A 311 18.99 -54.13 -16.86
N MET A 312 18.19 -53.32 -17.57
CA MET A 312 18.31 -51.86 -17.53
C MET A 312 18.08 -51.29 -16.13
N ALA A 313 17.16 -51.85 -15.34
CA ALA A 313 16.80 -51.34 -14.02
C ALA A 313 17.72 -51.81 -12.87
N GLU A 314 18.65 -52.74 -13.14
CA GLU A 314 19.65 -53.20 -12.16
C GLU A 314 20.46 -52.04 -11.58
N ASN A 315 20.87 -52.18 -10.31
CA ASN A 315 21.76 -51.21 -9.67
C ASN A 315 23.08 -51.09 -10.45
N GLY A 316 23.50 -49.86 -10.73
CA GLY A 316 24.64 -49.56 -11.60
C GLY A 316 24.30 -49.51 -13.10
N ASN A 317 23.33 -50.30 -13.60
CA ASN A 317 22.87 -50.20 -15.00
C ASN A 317 21.86 -49.06 -15.19
N LYS A 318 21.01 -48.80 -14.18
CA LYS A 318 19.89 -47.84 -14.26
C LYS A 318 20.30 -46.47 -14.83
N PRO A 319 19.81 -46.09 -16.04
CA PRO A 319 20.15 -44.82 -16.66
C PRO A 319 19.85 -43.63 -15.75
N ASN A 320 20.84 -42.75 -15.56
CA ASN A 320 20.78 -41.65 -14.59
C ASN A 320 21.26 -40.29 -15.15
N GLY A 321 21.43 -40.16 -16.48
CA GLY A 321 21.68 -38.88 -17.14
C GLY A 321 20.51 -37.90 -16.98
N LYS A 322 20.81 -36.60 -17.00
CA LYS A 322 19.95 -35.50 -16.48
C LYS A 322 19.51 -34.54 -17.59
N SER A 323 18.21 -34.26 -17.68
CA SER A 323 17.67 -33.19 -18.53
C SER A 323 18.28 -31.81 -18.23
N GLY A 324 18.52 -31.03 -19.28
CA GLY A 324 18.83 -29.61 -19.21
C GLY A 324 17.57 -28.73 -19.15
N LEU A 325 17.75 -27.44 -19.42
CA LEU A 325 16.67 -26.45 -19.50
C LEU A 325 16.95 -25.44 -20.62
N PHE A 326 15.97 -25.21 -21.48
CA PHE A 326 15.93 -24.07 -22.41
C PHE A 326 15.04 -22.97 -21.84
N THR A 327 15.42 -21.71 -22.05
CA THR A 327 14.56 -20.54 -21.81
C THR A 327 14.85 -19.47 -22.86
N SER A 328 13.82 -18.96 -23.53
CA SER A 328 13.96 -17.86 -24.50
C SER A 328 14.26 -16.52 -23.82
N SER A 329 14.79 -15.58 -24.60
CA SER A 329 14.65 -14.14 -24.34
C SER A 329 13.18 -13.71 -24.44
N GLU A 330 12.89 -12.45 -24.15
CA GLU A 330 11.57 -11.84 -24.35
C GLU A 330 11.25 -11.70 -25.85
N ILE A 331 10.16 -12.32 -26.30
CA ILE A 331 9.70 -12.34 -27.69
C ILE A 331 8.55 -11.34 -27.82
N LYS A 332 8.81 -10.19 -28.42
CA LYS A 332 7.84 -9.09 -28.52
C LYS A 332 6.67 -9.43 -29.45
N LEU A 333 5.45 -9.23 -28.97
CA LEU A 333 4.22 -9.16 -29.75
C LEU A 333 3.81 -7.68 -29.90
N GLU A 334 3.68 -7.23 -31.14
CA GLU A 334 3.33 -5.84 -31.46
C GLU A 334 1.83 -5.54 -31.25
N LYS A 335 1.47 -4.25 -31.17
CA LYS A 335 0.07 -3.81 -31.04
C LYS A 335 -0.80 -4.31 -32.21
N GLY A 336 -1.97 -4.83 -31.86
CA GLY A 336 -2.92 -5.49 -32.75
C GLY A 336 -2.61 -6.96 -33.06
N VAL A 337 -1.56 -7.56 -32.49
CA VAL A 337 -1.44 -9.03 -32.46
C VAL A 337 -2.50 -9.58 -31.52
N THR A 338 -3.38 -10.45 -32.02
CA THR A 338 -4.51 -11.02 -31.26
C THR A 338 -4.23 -12.43 -30.76
N GLU A 339 -3.34 -13.15 -31.46
CA GLU A 339 -2.94 -14.52 -31.17
C GLU A 339 -1.44 -14.70 -31.42
N TYR A 340 -0.84 -15.73 -30.85
CA TYR A 340 0.48 -16.21 -31.23
C TYR A 340 0.52 -17.73 -31.17
N LYS A 341 1.32 -18.33 -32.05
CA LYS A 341 1.53 -19.77 -32.13
C LYS A 341 2.96 -20.11 -31.76
N VAL A 342 3.14 -21.09 -30.88
CA VAL A 342 4.44 -21.68 -30.56
C VAL A 342 4.54 -23.05 -31.23
N ARG A 343 5.67 -23.33 -31.88
CA ARG A 343 6.00 -24.63 -32.48
C ARG A 343 7.32 -25.16 -31.92
N ILE A 344 7.36 -26.45 -31.62
CA ILE A 344 8.56 -27.18 -31.16
C ILE A 344 8.70 -28.45 -32.00
N SER A 345 9.84 -28.62 -32.69
CA SER A 345 10.08 -29.73 -33.63
C SER A 345 11.55 -30.15 -33.68
N LEU A 346 11.89 -31.18 -34.46
CA LEU A 346 13.26 -31.62 -34.70
C LEU A 346 13.97 -30.64 -35.67
N ALA A 347 15.19 -30.23 -35.33
CA ALA A 347 15.93 -29.22 -36.11
C ALA A 347 16.64 -29.76 -37.36
N ASP A 348 16.98 -31.06 -37.40
CA ASP A 348 17.45 -31.76 -38.60
C ASP A 348 16.85 -33.16 -38.64
N ASN A 349 15.95 -33.39 -39.60
CA ASN A 349 15.27 -34.67 -39.79
C ASN A 349 16.19 -35.79 -40.31
N ASN A 350 17.47 -35.52 -40.58
CA ASN A 350 18.50 -36.55 -40.81
C ASN A 350 19.23 -36.98 -39.52
N ARG A 351 18.97 -36.34 -38.38
CA ARG A 351 19.71 -36.49 -37.13
C ARG A 351 18.78 -36.68 -35.94
N THR A 352 18.02 -37.76 -35.93
CA THR A 352 17.17 -38.12 -34.78
C THR A 352 17.96 -38.52 -33.52
N GLY A 353 19.27 -38.73 -33.61
CA GLY A 353 20.15 -39.13 -32.51
C GLY A 353 19.99 -40.58 -32.05
N MET A 354 19.42 -41.46 -32.88
CA MET A 354 19.19 -42.87 -32.55
C MET A 354 19.69 -43.78 -33.68
N SER A 355 20.26 -44.93 -33.36
CA SER A 355 20.69 -45.94 -34.33
C SER A 355 19.58 -46.33 -35.34
N TYR A 356 19.76 -45.96 -36.61
CA TYR A 356 18.89 -46.41 -37.72
C TYR A 356 18.94 -47.93 -37.94
N GLN A 357 19.92 -48.63 -37.37
CA GLN A 357 20.06 -50.07 -37.49
C GLN A 357 19.40 -50.84 -36.32
N SER A 358 18.69 -50.16 -35.42
CA SER A 358 17.99 -50.75 -34.27
C SER A 358 16.96 -51.81 -34.69
N TRP A 359 16.98 -52.98 -34.02
CA TRP A 359 15.99 -54.05 -34.18
C TRP A 359 14.57 -53.70 -33.70
N GLY A 360 14.44 -52.73 -32.80
CA GLY A 360 13.16 -52.18 -32.35
C GLY A 360 12.93 -50.77 -32.91
N VAL A 361 11.69 -50.27 -32.81
CA VAL A 361 11.42 -48.85 -33.08
C VAL A 361 12.16 -47.96 -32.06
N LYS A 362 12.37 -46.69 -32.42
CA LYS A 362 13.08 -45.71 -31.61
C LYS A 362 12.43 -44.34 -31.73
N TYR A 363 12.22 -43.69 -30.61
CA TYR A 363 11.64 -42.34 -30.52
C TYR A 363 12.65 -41.39 -29.87
N SER A 364 12.59 -40.11 -30.25
CA SER A 364 13.52 -39.08 -29.78
C SER A 364 12.90 -37.69 -29.71
N LEU A 365 13.76 -36.72 -29.38
CA LEU A 365 13.40 -35.34 -29.04
C LEU A 365 12.40 -35.25 -27.86
N PRO A 366 12.86 -35.51 -26.63
CA PRO A 366 11.99 -35.64 -25.47
C PRO A 366 11.45 -34.32 -24.93
N MET A 367 10.20 -34.33 -24.49
CA MET A 367 9.48 -33.24 -23.84
C MET A 367 8.87 -33.73 -22.52
N PHE A 368 8.80 -32.81 -21.55
CA PHE A 368 8.35 -33.05 -20.18
C PHE A 368 7.45 -31.89 -19.72
N GLY A 369 6.56 -32.12 -18.75
CA GLY A 369 5.70 -31.07 -18.19
C GLY A 369 6.43 -30.15 -17.21
N ASP A 370 7.33 -30.70 -16.39
CA ASP A 370 8.11 -29.91 -15.44
C ASP A 370 8.97 -28.88 -16.17
N GLY A 371 8.84 -27.62 -15.76
CA GLY A 371 9.48 -26.46 -16.40
C GLY A 371 8.88 -26.01 -17.73
N PHE A 372 7.85 -26.68 -18.30
CA PHE A 372 7.26 -26.29 -19.59
C PHE A 372 6.26 -25.14 -19.46
N SER A 373 6.80 -23.94 -19.31
CA SER A 373 6.09 -22.68 -19.09
C SER A 373 6.11 -21.78 -20.32
N ILE A 374 4.98 -21.13 -20.61
CA ILE A 374 4.87 -20.07 -21.63
C ILE A 374 4.18 -18.89 -20.97
N THR A 375 4.93 -17.83 -20.70
CA THR A 375 4.38 -16.64 -20.03
C THR A 375 4.29 -15.44 -20.97
N GLN A 376 3.38 -14.52 -20.67
CA GLN A 376 3.32 -13.19 -21.26
C GLN A 376 3.48 -12.13 -20.17
N ASP A 377 4.27 -11.08 -20.43
CA ASP A 377 4.39 -9.95 -19.52
C ASP A 377 3.16 -9.03 -19.52
N THR A 378 2.94 -8.34 -18.41
CA THR A 378 1.79 -7.43 -18.22
C THR A 378 2.15 -5.95 -18.23
N ALA A 379 3.42 -5.56 -18.50
CA ALA A 379 3.89 -4.18 -18.30
C ALA A 379 3.19 -3.17 -19.22
N GLY A 380 2.81 -3.57 -20.45
CA GLY A 380 1.98 -2.74 -21.34
C GLY A 380 0.62 -2.40 -20.73
N VAL A 381 -0.04 -3.39 -20.11
CA VAL A 381 -1.31 -3.22 -19.38
C VAL A 381 -1.10 -2.40 -18.10
N ALA A 382 -0.03 -2.68 -17.33
CA ALA A 382 0.28 -1.93 -16.12
C ALA A 382 0.48 -0.42 -16.43
N LYS A 383 1.19 -0.09 -17.52
CA LYS A 383 1.33 1.28 -18.01
C LYS A 383 -0.02 1.89 -18.42
N TYR A 384 -0.89 1.13 -19.07
CA TYR A 384 -2.24 1.60 -19.45
C TYR A 384 -3.12 1.90 -18.23
N VAL A 385 -3.21 0.98 -17.26
CA VAL A 385 -3.96 1.18 -16.01
C VAL A 385 -3.41 2.39 -15.24
N PHE A 386 -2.08 2.50 -15.14
CA PHE A 386 -1.40 3.64 -14.53
C PHE A 386 -1.71 4.97 -15.23
N THR A 387 -1.84 4.96 -16.57
CA THR A 387 -2.27 6.13 -17.35
C THR A 387 -3.71 6.52 -17.00
N LYS A 388 -4.65 5.56 -16.90
CA LYS A 388 -6.04 5.83 -16.50
C LYS A 388 -6.18 6.35 -15.06
N ILE A 389 -5.29 5.93 -14.17
CA ILE A 389 -5.19 6.49 -12.82
C ILE A 389 -4.68 7.93 -12.86
N TYR A 390 -3.64 8.23 -13.64
CA TYR A 390 -3.14 9.59 -13.85
C TYR A 390 -4.21 10.51 -14.46
N ASP A 391 -4.93 10.06 -15.50
CA ASP A 391 -6.03 10.81 -16.14
C ASP A 391 -7.05 11.27 -15.08
N LYS A 392 -7.45 10.36 -14.17
CA LYS A 392 -8.39 10.67 -13.07
C LYS A 392 -7.84 11.59 -11.99
N LEU A 393 -6.53 11.52 -11.70
CA LEU A 393 -5.87 12.45 -10.78
C LEU A 393 -5.78 13.86 -11.38
N ILE A 394 -5.58 13.98 -12.70
CA ILE A 394 -5.59 15.26 -13.42
C ILE A 394 -7.01 15.84 -13.52
N GLU A 395 -8.00 15.03 -13.88
CA GLU A 395 -9.44 15.38 -13.90
C GLU A 395 -9.88 16.04 -12.59
N ASN A 396 -9.48 15.47 -11.45
CA ASN A 396 -9.85 15.95 -10.12
C ASN A 396 -8.89 17.02 -9.56
N LYS A 397 -7.75 17.32 -10.22
CA LYS A 397 -6.68 18.13 -9.63
C LYS A 397 -7.17 19.48 -9.12
N THR A 398 -7.94 20.21 -9.92
CA THR A 398 -8.47 21.55 -9.57
C THR A 398 -9.41 21.52 -8.36
N ILE A 399 -10.09 20.39 -8.13
CA ILE A 399 -10.95 20.16 -6.95
C ILE A 399 -10.07 19.82 -5.74
N ASP A 400 -9.15 18.87 -5.90
CA ASP A 400 -8.19 18.43 -4.87
C ASP A 400 -7.39 19.61 -4.29
N THR A 401 -6.92 20.52 -5.15
CA THR A 401 -6.02 21.63 -4.79
C THR A 401 -6.76 22.92 -4.38
N LYS A 402 -8.10 22.95 -4.37
CA LYS A 402 -8.86 24.15 -3.97
C LYS A 402 -8.73 24.40 -2.46
N LYS A 403 -8.47 25.65 -2.06
CA LYS A 403 -8.19 26.06 -0.67
C LYS A 403 -7.03 25.25 -0.02
N LYS A 404 -6.04 24.85 -0.81
CA LYS A 404 -4.84 24.14 -0.32
C LYS A 404 -3.62 25.04 -0.33
N THR A 405 -2.68 24.76 0.58
CA THR A 405 -1.44 25.53 0.70
C THR A 405 -0.50 25.26 -0.47
N ASP A 406 0.11 26.31 -1.02
CA ASP A 406 0.96 26.24 -2.22
C ASP A 406 2.06 25.17 -2.10
N THR A 407 2.72 25.07 -0.93
CA THR A 407 3.73 24.04 -0.63
C THR A 407 3.20 22.62 -0.83
N SER A 408 1.96 22.34 -0.41
CA SER A 408 1.36 21.00 -0.57
C SER A 408 0.87 20.76 -2.01
N VAL A 409 0.37 21.81 -2.68
CA VAL A 409 -0.03 21.77 -4.10
C VAL A 409 1.17 21.54 -5.03
N VAL A 410 2.33 22.14 -4.72
CA VAL A 410 3.60 21.90 -5.41
C VAL A 410 4.05 20.44 -5.22
N ALA A 411 4.01 19.91 -4.00
CA ALA A 411 4.40 18.52 -3.73
C ALA A 411 3.50 17.50 -4.48
N TYR A 412 2.18 17.71 -4.49
CA TYR A 412 1.26 16.88 -5.29
C TYR A 412 1.51 17.05 -6.80
N THR A 413 1.73 18.27 -7.28
CA THR A 413 2.03 18.52 -8.70
C THR A 413 3.33 17.83 -9.14
N GLN A 414 4.40 17.88 -8.33
CA GLN A 414 5.66 17.19 -8.62
C GLN A 414 5.51 15.67 -8.67
N ALA A 415 4.64 15.08 -7.83
CA ALA A 415 4.34 13.66 -7.90
C ALA A 415 3.59 13.28 -9.19
N LEU A 416 2.62 14.11 -9.62
CA LEU A 416 1.92 13.93 -10.90
C LEU A 416 2.87 14.10 -12.10
N THR A 417 3.85 15.01 -12.05
CA THR A 417 4.88 15.12 -13.10
C THR A 417 5.67 13.82 -13.24
N LYS A 418 6.09 13.19 -12.13
CA LYS A 418 6.80 11.89 -12.16
C LYS A 418 5.95 10.76 -12.73
N MET A 419 4.63 10.76 -12.48
CA MET A 419 3.73 9.83 -13.17
C MET A 419 3.73 10.08 -14.68
N LYS A 420 3.67 11.35 -15.11
CA LYS A 420 3.67 11.70 -16.54
C LYS A 420 4.98 11.33 -17.24
N GLU A 421 6.13 11.50 -16.58
CA GLU A 421 7.45 11.06 -17.08
C GLU A 421 7.47 9.55 -17.38
N LEU A 422 6.88 8.72 -16.51
CA LEU A 422 6.75 7.27 -16.72
C LEU A 422 5.72 6.89 -17.79
N ILE A 423 4.69 7.73 -18.02
CA ILE A 423 3.70 7.56 -19.10
C ILE A 423 4.30 7.94 -20.46
N ASP A 424 5.12 8.98 -20.51
CA ASP A 424 5.74 9.47 -21.76
C ASP A 424 6.98 8.65 -22.17
N SER A 425 7.58 7.89 -21.25
CA SER A 425 8.71 7.01 -21.55
C SER A 425 8.36 5.97 -22.62
N THR A 426 9.17 5.88 -23.68
CA THR A 426 9.01 4.90 -24.77
C THR A 426 9.37 3.47 -24.35
N GLU A 427 10.09 3.31 -23.24
CA GLU A 427 10.49 2.05 -22.65
C GLU A 427 9.43 1.58 -21.63
N LEU A 428 9.04 0.30 -21.67
CA LEU A 428 8.15 -0.27 -20.66
C LEU A 428 8.92 -0.48 -19.35
N LYS A 429 8.47 0.17 -18.29
CA LYS A 429 9.02 0.01 -16.93
C LYS A 429 8.30 -1.11 -16.19
N SER A 430 8.84 -1.53 -15.04
CA SER A 430 8.25 -2.61 -14.27
C SER A 430 6.91 -2.18 -13.67
N LYS A 431 6.05 -3.16 -13.35
CA LYS A 431 4.83 -2.92 -12.57
C LYS A 431 5.16 -2.19 -11.25
N LYS A 432 6.29 -2.51 -10.63
CA LYS A 432 6.76 -1.87 -9.39
C LYS A 432 7.01 -0.37 -9.56
N ASP A 433 7.65 0.05 -10.65
CA ASP A 433 7.96 1.47 -10.89
C ASP A 433 6.67 2.32 -10.99
N TYR A 434 5.65 1.78 -11.67
CA TYR A 434 4.32 2.40 -11.75
C TYR A 434 3.62 2.43 -10.38
N VAL A 435 3.68 1.35 -9.60
CA VAL A 435 3.09 1.30 -8.25
C VAL A 435 3.78 2.25 -7.27
N ASP A 436 5.11 2.33 -7.29
CA ASP A 436 5.89 3.24 -6.43
C ASP A 436 5.54 4.71 -6.74
N ALA A 437 5.46 5.08 -8.02
CA ALA A 437 5.09 6.44 -8.44
C ALA A 437 3.63 6.78 -8.08
N LEU A 438 2.72 5.81 -8.20
CA LEU A 438 1.33 5.96 -7.77
C LEU A 438 1.24 6.21 -6.26
N ASP A 439 1.93 5.42 -5.44
CA ASP A 439 1.88 5.58 -3.99
C ASP A 439 2.51 6.91 -3.51
N VAL A 440 3.51 7.44 -4.23
CA VAL A 440 4.00 8.81 -4.01
C VAL A 440 2.92 9.85 -4.33
N ALA A 441 2.19 9.71 -5.44
CA ALA A 441 1.14 10.66 -5.83
C ALA A 441 -0.09 10.62 -4.91
N VAL A 442 -0.59 9.43 -4.56
CA VAL A 442 -1.70 9.25 -3.61
C VAL A 442 -1.33 9.77 -2.22
N LYS A 443 -0.10 9.51 -1.75
CA LYS A 443 0.40 10.07 -0.49
C LYS A 443 0.49 11.60 -0.53
N ALA A 444 0.92 12.18 -1.65
CA ALA A 444 0.98 13.63 -1.81
C ALA A 444 -0.42 14.27 -1.84
N LYS A 445 -1.40 13.65 -2.54
CA LYS A 445 -2.82 14.04 -2.52
C LYS A 445 -3.40 14.02 -1.10
N ASN A 446 -3.19 12.93 -0.37
CA ASN A 446 -3.72 12.76 0.99
C ASN A 446 -3.08 13.74 2.01
N ASN A 447 -1.90 14.27 1.70
CA ASN A 447 -1.19 15.27 2.50
C ASN A 447 -1.49 16.74 2.10
N LEU A 448 -2.52 17.00 1.28
CA LEU A 448 -2.91 18.36 0.87
C LEU A 448 -3.50 19.17 2.04
N VAL A 449 -2.68 20.06 2.61
CA VAL A 449 -2.99 20.90 3.78
C VAL A 449 -4.03 21.98 3.41
N SER A 450 -5.04 22.16 4.26
CA SER A 450 -6.06 23.22 4.09
C SER A 450 -5.51 24.58 4.52
N THR A 451 -5.55 25.56 3.62
CA THR A 451 -5.22 26.97 3.93
C THR A 451 -6.19 27.52 4.98
N GLU A 452 -7.46 27.13 4.91
CA GLU A 452 -8.52 27.55 5.83
C GLU A 452 -8.21 27.08 7.27
N GLN A 453 -7.79 25.83 7.44
CA GLN A 453 -7.40 25.31 8.76
C GLN A 453 -6.14 26.01 9.27
N GLN A 454 -5.11 26.17 8.42
CA GLN A 454 -3.88 26.86 8.81
C GLN A 454 -4.13 28.31 9.25
N GLY A 455 -5.06 29.02 8.60
CA GLY A 455 -5.51 30.35 9.00
C GLY A 455 -6.24 30.37 10.35
N ILE A 456 -7.12 29.39 10.59
CA ILE A 456 -7.82 29.21 11.88
C ILE A 456 -6.82 28.90 13.01
N ASP A 457 -5.86 28.01 12.78
CA ASP A 457 -4.86 27.62 13.78
C ASP A 457 -3.96 28.80 14.16
N ALA A 458 -3.50 29.57 13.17
CA ALA A 458 -2.67 30.77 13.39
C ALA A 458 -3.43 31.86 14.16
N LEU A 459 -4.67 32.16 13.78
CA LEU A 459 -5.54 33.11 14.47
C LEU A 459 -5.84 32.66 15.91
N THR A 460 -6.15 31.38 16.11
CA THR A 460 -6.45 30.80 17.43
C THR A 460 -5.26 30.97 18.37
N LYS A 461 -4.05 30.66 17.89
CA LYS A 461 -2.82 30.87 18.69
C LYS A 461 -2.66 32.34 19.12
N VAL A 462 -2.88 33.31 18.22
CA VAL A 462 -2.78 34.74 18.55
C VAL A 462 -3.81 35.16 19.60
N ALA A 463 -5.04 34.66 19.49
CA ALA A 463 -6.09 34.89 20.49
C ALA A 463 -5.74 34.27 21.85
N ASP A 464 -5.21 33.05 21.87
CA ASP A 464 -4.81 32.35 23.10
C ASP A 464 -3.61 33.02 23.78
N ASP A 465 -2.60 33.45 23.01
CA ASP A 465 -1.45 34.24 23.52
C ASP A 465 -1.94 35.57 24.15
N LYS A 466 -2.92 36.23 23.53
CA LYS A 466 -3.54 37.47 24.03
C LYS A 466 -4.35 37.21 25.31
N ILE A 467 -5.13 36.13 25.37
CA ILE A 467 -5.88 35.72 26.56
C ILE A 467 -4.94 35.34 27.72
N ALA A 468 -3.83 34.64 27.45
CA ALA A 468 -2.81 34.36 28.44
C ALA A 468 -2.20 35.64 29.02
N THR A 469 -1.91 36.63 28.16
CA THR A 469 -1.42 37.96 28.58
C THR A 469 -2.44 38.69 29.46
N LEU A 470 -3.72 38.67 29.10
CA LEU A 470 -4.82 39.26 29.89
C LEU A 470 -4.99 38.57 31.25
N ASN A 471 -4.83 37.25 31.32
CA ASN A 471 -4.89 36.48 32.57
C ASN A 471 -3.69 36.75 33.50
N GLN A 472 -2.54 37.18 32.97
CA GLN A 472 -1.35 37.50 33.78
C GLN A 472 -1.33 38.95 34.30
N ASN A 473 -2.10 39.86 33.69
CA ASN A 473 -2.20 41.25 34.13
C ASN A 473 -2.86 41.35 35.52
N LYS A 474 -2.14 41.85 36.52
CA LYS A 474 -2.61 41.97 37.92
C LYS A 474 -3.31 43.29 38.22
N ASP A 475 -3.18 44.27 37.33
CA ASP A 475 -3.68 45.63 37.53
C ASP A 475 -5.17 45.73 37.17
N LEU A 476 -5.64 44.91 36.22
CA LEU A 476 -7.06 44.75 35.89
C LEU A 476 -7.85 44.06 37.02
N SER A 477 -9.08 44.50 37.26
CA SER A 477 -10.06 43.72 38.03
C SER A 477 -10.48 42.45 37.29
N GLU A 478 -11.15 41.55 37.99
CA GLU A 478 -11.73 40.35 37.37
C GLU A 478 -12.84 40.70 36.36
N SER A 479 -13.61 41.76 36.61
CA SER A 479 -14.65 42.24 35.69
C SER A 479 -14.03 42.77 34.39
N GLU A 480 -12.97 43.58 34.50
CA GLU A 480 -12.23 44.14 33.37
C GLU A 480 -11.52 43.05 32.57
N ARG A 481 -10.88 42.09 33.27
CA ARG A 481 -10.24 40.90 32.68
C ARG A 481 -11.22 40.06 31.87
N GLN A 482 -12.35 39.66 32.45
CA GLN A 482 -13.33 38.83 31.76
C GLN A 482 -13.99 39.59 30.59
N THR A 483 -14.22 40.89 30.72
CA THR A 483 -14.70 41.73 29.62
C THR A 483 -13.72 41.76 28.44
N ALA A 484 -12.41 41.88 28.71
CA ALA A 484 -11.38 41.84 27.68
C ALA A 484 -11.24 40.45 27.04
N ILE A 485 -11.26 39.37 27.83
CA ILE A 485 -11.20 37.99 27.35
C ILE A 485 -12.43 37.64 26.50
N LYS A 486 -13.62 38.11 26.88
CA LYS A 486 -14.83 37.94 26.05
C LYS A 486 -14.64 38.58 24.68
N ARG A 487 -14.17 39.84 24.63
CA ARG A 487 -13.89 40.53 23.35
C ARG A 487 -12.88 39.77 22.48
N VAL A 488 -11.81 39.19 23.05
CA VAL A 488 -10.85 38.41 22.26
C VAL A 488 -11.52 37.19 21.62
N ASN A 489 -12.43 36.52 22.34
CA ASN A 489 -13.18 35.39 21.78
C ASN A 489 -14.23 35.85 20.74
N ASP A 490 -14.93 36.97 20.99
CA ASP A 490 -15.90 37.54 20.05
C ASP A 490 -15.24 37.87 18.68
N GLU A 491 -14.09 38.56 18.68
CA GLU A 491 -13.35 38.89 17.46
C GLU A 491 -12.74 37.65 16.79
N LYS A 492 -12.20 36.71 17.57
CA LYS A 492 -11.69 35.43 17.07
C LYS A 492 -12.77 34.65 16.32
N ASP A 493 -13.96 34.52 16.92
CA ASP A 493 -15.06 33.77 16.33
C ASP A 493 -15.64 34.49 15.10
N ALA A 494 -15.69 35.83 15.11
CA ALA A 494 -16.03 36.63 13.92
C ALA A 494 -15.03 36.40 12.77
N ALA A 495 -13.74 36.40 13.05
CA ALA A 495 -12.69 36.18 12.06
C ALA A 495 -12.64 34.72 11.55
N ILE A 496 -12.84 33.71 12.40
CA ILE A 496 -13.01 32.31 11.98
C ILE A 496 -14.19 32.17 11.01
N ASN A 497 -15.30 32.86 11.27
CA ASN A 497 -16.46 32.87 10.37
C ASN A 497 -16.15 33.55 9.02
N ASN A 498 -15.26 34.55 8.99
CA ASN A 498 -14.82 35.18 7.74
C ASN A 498 -13.84 34.30 6.95
N ILE A 499 -12.90 33.62 7.64
CA ILE A 499 -11.98 32.64 7.03
C ILE A 499 -12.78 31.52 6.32
N LYS A 500 -13.79 30.96 6.97
CA LYS A 500 -14.67 29.91 6.39
C LYS A 500 -15.45 30.39 5.16
N LYS A 501 -15.88 31.66 5.14
CA LYS A 501 -16.62 32.29 4.03
C LYS A 501 -15.75 32.62 2.81
N ALA A 502 -14.43 32.71 2.95
CA ALA A 502 -13.54 33.02 1.84
C ALA A 502 -13.67 32.00 0.70
N THR A 503 -13.50 32.44 -0.55
CA THR A 503 -13.66 31.61 -1.76
C THR A 503 -12.38 30.87 -2.19
N ASP A 504 -11.23 31.36 -1.75
CA ASP A 504 -9.88 31.07 -2.25
C ASP A 504 -8.82 31.37 -1.15
N ASN A 505 -7.54 31.14 -1.45
CA ASN A 505 -6.43 31.36 -0.50
C ASN A 505 -6.29 32.83 -0.09
N ALA A 506 -6.37 33.77 -1.05
CA ALA A 506 -6.18 35.21 -0.76
C ALA A 506 -7.27 35.76 0.17
N GLY A 507 -8.52 35.33 0.00
CA GLY A 507 -9.60 35.64 0.93
C GLY A 507 -9.40 35.05 2.33
N VAL A 508 -8.81 33.84 2.45
CA VAL A 508 -8.46 33.24 3.74
C VAL A 508 -7.36 34.06 4.43
N ASP A 509 -6.30 34.41 3.71
CA ASP A 509 -5.18 35.18 4.25
C ASP A 509 -5.60 36.58 4.69
N GLN A 510 -6.40 37.29 3.90
CA GLN A 510 -6.95 38.60 4.28
C GLN A 510 -7.87 38.52 5.51
N ALA A 511 -8.71 37.47 5.62
CA ALA A 511 -9.59 37.29 6.78
C ALA A 511 -8.81 36.95 8.05
N LYS A 512 -7.75 36.13 7.94
CA LYS A 512 -6.78 35.80 8.98
C LYS A 512 -6.03 37.05 9.46
N GLU A 513 -5.50 37.87 8.56
CA GLU A 513 -4.77 39.10 8.90
C GLU A 513 -5.68 40.15 9.54
N ASN A 514 -6.90 40.34 9.03
CA ASN A 514 -7.88 41.24 9.65
C ASN A 514 -8.24 40.77 11.07
N GLY A 515 -8.47 39.48 11.29
CA GLY A 515 -8.77 38.92 12.61
C GLY A 515 -7.64 39.11 13.62
N ILE A 516 -6.39 38.88 13.18
CA ILE A 516 -5.19 39.14 13.99
C ILE A 516 -5.08 40.63 14.36
N ALA A 517 -5.41 41.53 13.42
CA ALA A 517 -5.42 42.97 13.68
C ALA A 517 -6.50 43.39 14.70
N GLU A 518 -7.75 42.91 14.59
CA GLU A 518 -8.80 43.23 15.57
C GLU A 518 -8.50 42.68 16.97
N VAL A 519 -7.98 41.45 17.09
CA VAL A 519 -7.50 40.90 18.36
C VAL A 519 -6.35 41.74 18.95
N GLY A 520 -5.46 42.26 18.10
CA GLY A 520 -4.39 43.19 18.49
C GLY A 520 -4.89 44.47 19.14
N LYS A 521 -6.02 45.02 18.67
CA LYS A 521 -6.65 46.25 19.18
C LYS A 521 -7.31 46.11 20.56
N ILE A 522 -7.36 44.92 21.16
CA ILE A 522 -7.98 44.72 22.48
C ILE A 522 -6.96 45.00 23.58
N ASN A 523 -6.83 46.27 23.96
CA ASN A 523 -5.95 46.72 25.04
C ASN A 523 -6.80 47.38 26.13
N PRO A 524 -7.16 46.67 27.22
CA PRO A 524 -7.96 47.23 28.32
C PRO A 524 -7.12 48.12 29.23
N VAL A 525 -7.79 48.91 30.09
CA VAL A 525 -7.15 49.70 31.17
C VAL A 525 -7.82 49.40 32.51
N ALA A 526 -7.09 49.58 33.59
CA ALA A 526 -7.50 49.29 34.97
C ALA A 526 -8.09 50.54 35.65
N LYS A 527 -9.43 50.61 35.72
CA LYS A 527 -10.19 51.65 36.42
C LYS A 527 -10.69 51.17 37.77
N ASP A 528 -11.22 49.96 37.83
CA ASP A 528 -11.85 49.39 39.04
C ASP A 528 -10.89 49.39 40.24
N ASN A 529 -9.65 48.93 40.05
CA ASN A 529 -8.64 48.88 41.11
C ASN A 529 -8.17 50.27 41.55
N ALA A 530 -8.13 51.26 40.64
CA ALA A 530 -7.85 52.65 40.98
C ALA A 530 -8.99 53.29 41.79
N ILE A 531 -10.24 53.04 41.39
CA ILE A 531 -11.45 53.47 42.12
C ILE A 531 -11.51 52.80 43.51
N ALA A 532 -11.16 51.52 43.62
CA ALA A 532 -11.08 50.81 44.89
C ALA A 532 -10.00 51.41 45.82
N ALA A 533 -8.84 51.82 45.29
CA ALA A 533 -7.80 52.48 46.06
C ALA A 533 -8.24 53.85 46.61
N ILE A 534 -8.96 54.66 45.82
CA ILE A 534 -9.55 55.93 46.28
C ILE A 534 -10.59 55.69 47.38
N ASN A 535 -11.52 54.74 47.18
CA ASN A 535 -12.54 54.40 48.18
C ASN A 535 -11.93 53.87 49.49
N LYS A 536 -10.84 53.09 49.40
CA LYS A 536 -10.08 52.65 50.57
C LYS A 536 -9.47 53.84 51.31
N ALA A 537 -8.79 54.74 50.61
CA ALA A 537 -8.20 55.94 51.20
C ALA A 537 -9.25 56.87 51.84
N LEU A 538 -10.42 57.02 51.22
CA LEU A 538 -11.58 57.71 51.80
C LEU A 538 -11.99 57.06 53.13
N SER A 539 -12.28 55.75 53.12
CA SER A 539 -12.72 55.03 54.33
C SER A 539 -11.69 55.04 55.46
N GLU A 540 -10.40 55.01 55.13
CA GLU A 540 -9.31 55.14 56.10
C GLU A 540 -9.24 56.57 56.68
N LYS A 541 -9.45 57.60 55.86
CA LYS A 541 -9.49 59.00 56.31
C LYS A 541 -10.73 59.32 57.15
N GLU A 542 -11.91 58.80 56.78
CA GLU A 542 -13.14 58.93 57.57
C GLU A 542 -12.98 58.34 58.98
N LYS A 543 -12.32 57.19 59.10
CA LYS A 543 -11.95 56.58 60.40
C LYS A 543 -10.92 57.43 61.16
N GLU A 544 -9.93 57.99 60.46
CA GLU A 544 -8.93 58.88 61.07
C GLU A 544 -9.57 60.15 61.67
N ILE A 545 -10.56 60.72 60.98
CA ILE A 545 -11.36 61.88 61.41
C ILE A 545 -12.26 61.50 62.59
N GLU A 546 -12.93 60.34 62.54
CA GLU A 546 -13.82 59.91 63.63
C GLU A 546 -13.04 59.67 64.94
N GLY A 547 -11.81 59.16 64.86
CA GLY A 547 -10.91 58.99 66.01
C GLY A 547 -10.37 60.29 66.64
N LYS A 548 -10.70 61.48 66.13
CA LYS A 548 -10.27 62.76 66.73
C LYS A 548 -11.25 63.22 67.81
N ASN A 549 -10.92 62.98 69.07
CA ASN A 549 -11.75 63.38 70.23
C ASN A 549 -11.80 64.90 70.50
N TYR A 550 -10.98 65.71 69.81
CA TYR A 550 -10.95 67.16 69.93
C TYR A 550 -11.78 67.90 68.86
N LEU A 551 -12.56 67.17 68.05
CA LEU A 551 -13.44 67.73 67.03
C LEU A 551 -14.90 67.56 67.41
N THR A 552 -15.71 68.59 67.20
CA THR A 552 -17.17 68.50 67.25
C THR A 552 -17.71 67.64 66.10
N THR A 553 -18.93 67.13 66.25
CA THR A 553 -19.62 66.36 65.20
C THR A 553 -19.72 67.16 63.89
N ALA A 554 -20.02 68.46 63.96
CA ALA A 554 -20.12 69.32 62.80
C ALA A 554 -18.78 69.51 62.05
N GLU A 555 -17.65 69.59 62.77
CA GLU A 555 -16.32 69.64 62.17
C GLU A 555 -15.94 68.29 61.54
N LYS A 556 -16.22 67.17 62.23
CA LYS A 556 -16.03 65.82 61.67
C LYS A 556 -16.80 65.63 60.37
N ASP A 557 -18.09 65.97 60.36
CA ASP A 557 -18.96 65.77 59.20
C ASP A 557 -18.59 66.71 58.03
N LYS A 558 -18.13 67.93 58.32
CA LYS A 558 -17.54 68.82 57.30
C LYS A 558 -16.31 68.18 56.64
N LEU A 559 -15.36 67.67 57.43
CA LEU A 559 -14.12 67.07 56.92
C LEU A 559 -14.37 65.76 56.17
N LYS A 560 -15.33 64.93 56.61
CA LYS A 560 -15.78 63.73 55.86
C LYS A 560 -16.42 64.12 54.53
N LYS A 561 -17.28 65.14 54.52
CA LYS A 561 -17.93 65.64 53.29
C LYS A 561 -16.92 66.22 52.29
N GLU A 562 -15.87 66.88 52.78
CA GLU A 562 -14.74 67.34 51.96
C GLU A 562 -13.94 66.17 51.36
N ALA A 563 -13.60 65.16 52.19
CA ALA A 563 -12.94 63.93 51.73
C ALA A 563 -13.76 63.21 50.66
N LYS A 564 -15.08 63.06 50.90
CA LYS A 564 -16.01 62.43 49.95
C LYS A 564 -16.15 63.23 48.66
N ALA A 565 -16.23 64.56 48.70
CA ALA A 565 -16.31 65.38 47.50
C ALA A 565 -15.07 65.22 46.60
N ILE A 566 -13.88 65.12 47.20
CA ILE A 566 -12.62 64.85 46.47
C ILE A 566 -12.63 63.43 45.88
N ALA A 567 -13.06 62.42 46.65
CA ALA A 567 -13.17 61.05 46.15
C ALA A 567 -14.16 60.93 44.99
N ASP A 568 -15.37 61.49 45.13
CA ASP A 568 -16.43 61.47 44.12
C ASP A 568 -15.99 62.18 42.83
N GLN A 569 -15.26 63.31 42.93
CA GLN A 569 -14.66 63.99 41.77
C GLN A 569 -13.73 63.03 41.00
N TYR A 570 -12.70 62.49 41.66
CA TYR A 570 -11.69 61.70 40.95
C TYR A 570 -12.19 60.32 40.51
N ILE A 571 -13.14 59.72 41.24
CA ILE A 571 -13.84 58.52 40.79
C ILE A 571 -14.64 58.81 39.51
N SER A 572 -15.29 59.96 39.41
CA SER A 572 -15.97 60.40 38.17
C SER A 572 -14.99 60.63 37.02
N GLU A 573 -13.87 61.34 37.26
CA GLU A 573 -12.82 61.58 36.27
C GLU A 573 -12.19 60.28 35.73
N ILE A 574 -12.00 59.27 36.59
CA ILE A 574 -11.49 57.94 36.20
C ILE A 574 -12.58 57.14 35.46
N THR A 575 -13.82 57.12 35.98
CA THR A 575 -14.94 56.38 35.37
C THR A 575 -15.17 56.79 33.92
N ALA A 576 -15.06 58.09 33.63
CA ALA A 576 -15.19 58.70 32.31
C ALA A 576 -14.06 58.36 31.32
N LYS A 577 -12.95 57.74 31.75
CA LYS A 577 -11.89 57.29 30.82
C LYS A 577 -12.37 56.07 30.01
N PRO A 578 -11.94 55.90 28.74
CA PRO A 578 -12.26 54.69 27.96
C PRO A 578 -11.76 53.44 28.69
N SER A 579 -12.57 52.37 28.74
CA SER A 579 -12.16 51.10 29.37
C SER A 579 -11.15 50.28 28.53
N SER A 580 -10.81 50.74 27.32
CA SER A 580 -9.89 50.10 26.39
C SER A 580 -9.46 51.09 25.30
N ALA A 581 -8.31 50.86 24.66
CA ALA A 581 -7.86 51.57 23.47
C ALA A 581 -7.39 50.60 22.37
N ASP A 582 -7.40 51.10 21.12
CA ASP A 582 -7.00 50.38 19.90
C ASP A 582 -5.51 50.03 19.80
N THR A 583 -4.68 50.60 20.67
CA THR A 583 -3.21 50.55 20.64
C THR A 583 -2.67 50.48 22.07
N ALA A 584 -1.53 49.81 22.25
CA ALA A 584 -0.92 49.64 23.57
C ALA A 584 -0.46 51.00 24.15
N GLU A 585 0.02 51.89 23.29
CA GLU A 585 0.51 53.23 23.62
C GLU A 585 -0.62 54.11 24.15
N LYS A 586 -1.79 54.12 23.50
CA LYS A 586 -2.97 54.87 23.99
C LYS A 586 -3.52 54.25 25.27
N ALA A 587 -3.53 52.92 25.40
CA ALA A 587 -3.93 52.25 26.63
C ALA A 587 -3.00 52.65 27.80
N ALA A 588 -1.69 52.66 27.58
CA ALA A 588 -0.71 53.10 28.56
C ALA A 588 -0.86 54.59 28.93
N GLN A 589 -1.11 55.48 27.96
CA GLN A 589 -1.38 56.90 28.22
C GLN A 589 -2.67 57.13 29.04
N ILE A 590 -3.73 56.36 28.76
CA ILE A 590 -4.97 56.39 29.54
C ILE A 590 -4.71 55.85 30.96
N GLN A 591 -3.95 54.76 31.09
CA GLN A 591 -3.58 54.18 32.39
C GLN A 591 -2.75 55.18 33.22
N GLU A 592 -1.72 55.79 32.64
CA GLU A 592 -0.90 56.81 33.32
C GLU A 592 -1.76 58.01 33.79
N ALA A 593 -2.79 58.39 33.04
CA ALA A 593 -3.74 59.43 33.45
C ALA A 593 -4.69 58.96 34.58
N ILE A 594 -5.07 57.68 34.61
CA ILE A 594 -5.85 57.08 35.72
C ILE A 594 -5.00 57.02 36.99
N ASP A 595 -3.75 56.58 36.89
CA ASP A 595 -2.83 56.47 38.02
C ASP A 595 -2.47 57.85 38.60
N LYS A 596 -2.21 58.85 37.76
CA LYS A 596 -2.06 60.25 38.20
C LYS A 596 -3.31 60.77 38.91
N ALA A 597 -4.51 60.48 38.40
CA ALA A 597 -5.77 60.89 39.04
C ALA A 597 -5.95 60.22 40.42
N LYS A 598 -5.69 58.90 40.50
CA LYS A 598 -5.70 58.09 41.72
C LYS A 598 -4.72 58.63 42.77
N ASP A 599 -3.46 58.88 42.41
CA ASP A 599 -2.43 59.35 43.32
C ASP A 599 -2.69 60.78 43.82
N VAL A 600 -3.19 61.67 42.96
CA VAL A 600 -3.63 63.02 43.34
C VAL A 600 -4.85 62.96 44.27
N ALA A 601 -5.82 62.08 44.02
CA ALA A 601 -6.99 61.90 44.88
C ALA A 601 -6.59 61.43 46.29
N ILE A 602 -5.77 60.38 46.38
CA ILE A 602 -5.26 59.82 47.64
C ILE A 602 -4.44 60.89 48.40
N THR A 603 -3.59 61.64 47.68
CA THR A 603 -2.78 62.73 48.27
C THR A 603 -3.66 63.86 48.82
N LYS A 604 -4.71 64.26 48.10
CA LYS A 604 -5.65 65.30 48.58
C LYS A 604 -6.45 64.82 49.79
N ILE A 605 -6.99 63.60 49.76
CA ILE A 605 -7.74 63.00 50.89
C ILE A 605 -6.84 62.90 52.14
N ALA A 606 -5.61 62.42 51.99
CA ALA A 606 -4.65 62.31 53.10
C ALA A 606 -4.33 63.68 53.74
N ASN A 607 -4.20 64.73 52.92
CA ASN A 607 -3.84 66.08 53.35
C ASN A 607 -4.96 66.89 54.03
N ILE A 608 -6.18 66.35 54.14
CA ILE A 608 -7.26 67.01 54.91
C ILE A 608 -6.84 67.10 56.39
N LYS A 609 -6.71 68.34 56.89
CA LYS A 609 -6.27 68.65 58.25
C LYS A 609 -7.42 69.25 59.06
N PRO A 610 -7.59 68.84 60.34
CA PRO A 610 -8.50 69.51 61.24
C PRO A 610 -8.02 70.93 61.56
N ILE A 611 -8.92 71.90 61.45
CA ILE A 611 -8.73 73.27 61.94
C ILE A 611 -9.55 73.38 63.22
N GLY A 612 -8.90 73.32 64.38
CA GLY A 612 -9.57 73.51 65.66
C GLY A 612 -9.87 74.98 65.91
N ILE A 613 -11.14 75.34 66.09
CA ILE A 613 -11.56 76.70 66.43
C ILE A 613 -11.64 76.81 67.97
N VAL A 614 -10.93 77.77 68.56
CA VAL A 614 -10.96 78.00 70.01
C VAL A 614 -12.28 78.69 70.39
N PRO A 615 -13.05 78.18 71.37
CA PRO A 615 -14.31 78.78 71.78
C PRO A 615 -14.10 80.07 72.59
N THR A 616 -14.90 81.09 72.31
CA THR A 616 -14.97 82.34 73.09
C THR A 616 -16.00 82.25 74.23
N PRO A 617 -15.85 83.02 75.34
CA PRO A 617 -16.67 82.82 76.56
C PRO A 617 -18.14 83.24 76.46
N ILE A 618 -18.90 82.87 77.50
CA ILE A 618 -20.37 83.02 77.66
C ILE A 618 -20.65 84.05 78.77
N ASP A 619 -21.71 84.87 78.61
CA ASP A 619 -22.68 85.31 79.67
C ASP A 619 -23.62 86.44 79.19
N PRO A 620 -24.77 86.74 79.85
CA PRO A 620 -25.69 85.83 80.54
C PRO A 620 -27.21 86.12 80.32
N PHE A 621 -28.05 85.10 80.59
CA PHE A 621 -29.42 85.11 81.17
C PHE A 621 -30.51 86.17 80.82
N VAL A 622 -31.72 85.70 80.45
CA VAL A 622 -33.06 86.20 80.91
C VAL A 622 -34.16 85.15 80.56
N PRO A 623 -35.30 85.04 81.30
CA PRO A 623 -36.02 83.74 81.43
C PRO A 623 -37.37 83.54 80.67
N SER A 624 -37.95 82.36 80.90
CA SER A 624 -39.18 81.75 80.31
C SER A 624 -40.51 82.47 80.62
N PRO A 625 -41.61 82.13 79.90
CA PRO A 625 -42.74 81.47 80.58
C PRO A 625 -43.37 80.24 79.86
N GLU A 626 -44.34 79.61 80.54
CA GLU A 626 -44.92 78.26 80.29
C GLU A 626 -46.06 78.20 79.25
N TYR A 627 -46.41 77.00 78.74
CA TYR A 627 -47.76 76.37 78.84
C TYR A 627 -47.83 74.92 78.24
N VAL A 628 -48.92 74.18 78.50
CA VAL A 628 -49.21 72.75 78.20
C VAL A 628 -50.75 72.50 78.31
N PRO A 629 -51.40 71.35 77.94
CA PRO A 629 -51.01 70.17 77.13
C PRO A 629 -52.19 69.66 76.19
N ASN A 630 -52.20 68.36 75.88
CA ASN A 630 -53.36 67.46 75.53
C ASN A 630 -53.86 67.34 74.06
N GLY A 631 -54.29 66.11 73.69
CA GLY A 631 -55.03 65.83 72.45
C GLY A 631 -55.01 64.39 71.91
N ASP A 632 -55.47 63.39 72.68
CA ASP A 632 -55.78 62.03 72.15
C ASP A 632 -57.04 62.01 71.27
N ILE A 633 -57.16 61.02 70.36
CA ILE A 633 -58.42 60.29 70.04
C ILE A 633 -58.16 59.09 69.09
N THR A 634 -59.09 58.13 69.07
CA THR A 634 -58.85 56.72 68.72
C THR A 634 -59.65 56.17 67.52
N LEU A 635 -59.08 55.16 66.85
CA LEU A 635 -59.71 53.94 66.30
C LEU A 635 -60.84 54.02 65.23
N THR A 636 -60.56 53.42 64.05
CA THR A 636 -61.25 52.28 63.35
C THR A 636 -62.78 52.06 63.51
N PRO A 637 -63.53 51.42 62.55
CA PRO A 637 -63.07 50.26 61.74
C PRO A 637 -63.72 50.04 60.34
N ASP A 638 -63.41 48.87 59.74
CA ASP A 638 -64.25 48.07 58.83
C ASP A 638 -64.59 48.60 57.40
N LYS A 639 -64.81 47.76 56.37
CA LYS A 639 -64.76 46.29 56.24
C LYS A 639 -64.41 45.87 54.80
N GLU A 640 -63.75 44.72 54.66
CA GLU A 640 -64.06 43.52 53.84
C GLU A 640 -64.88 43.63 52.50
N VAL A 641 -64.81 42.70 51.53
CA VAL A 641 -64.56 41.24 51.64
C VAL A 641 -64.10 40.58 50.31
N LYS A 642 -63.15 39.62 50.40
CA LYS A 642 -62.98 38.27 49.73
C LYS A 642 -63.48 38.04 48.26
N ASN A 643 -63.06 37.05 47.46
CA ASN A 643 -62.33 35.78 47.59
C ASN A 643 -61.41 35.58 46.34
N GLY A 644 -60.42 34.67 46.30
CA GLY A 644 -59.86 33.84 47.37
C GLY A 644 -59.03 32.63 46.89
N LEU A 645 -58.30 32.04 47.84
CA LEU A 645 -58.14 30.59 48.09
C LEU A 645 -57.33 29.70 47.09
N LYS A 646 -56.43 28.80 47.52
CA LYS A 646 -55.89 28.50 48.87
C LYS A 646 -54.70 27.49 48.84
N SER A 647 -54.00 27.38 49.98
CA SER A 647 -53.40 26.14 50.54
C SER A 647 -52.09 25.60 49.90
N LYS A 648 -51.02 25.19 50.62
CA LYS A 648 -50.69 25.10 52.07
C LYS A 648 -49.15 25.16 52.23
N ARG A 649 -48.56 25.76 53.30
CA ARG A 649 -47.92 25.12 54.50
C ARG A 649 -46.95 23.94 54.19
N VAL A 650 -45.81 23.70 54.85
CA VAL A 650 -45.00 24.30 55.97
C VAL A 650 -43.64 23.54 55.93
N GLY A 651 -42.46 23.98 56.41
CA GLY A 651 -41.96 25.14 57.16
C GLY A 651 -40.58 24.80 57.78
N MET A 652 -40.19 25.45 58.90
CA MET A 652 -39.00 25.16 59.75
C MET A 652 -37.61 25.70 59.30
N ILE A 653 -36.77 26.03 60.30
CA ILE A 653 -35.33 26.42 60.24
C ILE A 653 -34.58 25.59 61.31
N PRO A 654 -33.30 25.20 61.13
CA PRO A 654 -32.13 25.91 61.73
C PRO A 654 -30.98 26.12 60.71
N LYS A 655 -29.95 26.97 60.85
CA LYS A 655 -29.13 27.57 61.94
C LYS A 655 -27.84 26.80 62.37
N THR A 656 -26.70 27.49 62.21
CA THR A 656 -25.46 27.56 63.05
C THR A 656 -24.43 26.40 63.14
N GLY A 657 -23.15 26.78 63.35
CA GLY A 657 -21.94 25.95 63.60
C GLY A 657 -20.84 26.18 62.54
N GLU A 658 -19.82 27.03 62.65
CA GLU A 658 -18.77 27.35 63.66
C GLU A 658 -17.50 26.44 63.67
N SER A 659 -16.33 27.08 63.44
CA SER A 659 -14.99 26.81 64.01
C SER A 659 -14.26 25.47 63.70
N THR A 660 -12.92 25.30 63.84
CA THR A 660 -11.77 26.15 64.30
C THR A 660 -10.57 26.11 63.30
N THR A 661 -9.39 26.66 63.65
CA THR A 661 -8.20 26.90 62.77
C THR A 661 -6.96 26.01 63.10
N PRO A 662 -5.68 26.25 62.66
CA PRO A 662 -4.92 25.33 61.79
C PRO A 662 -3.82 24.48 62.51
N PRO A 663 -2.48 24.74 62.61
CA PRO A 663 -1.51 25.70 61.98
C PRO A 663 -0.25 25.06 61.29
N PHE A 664 0.65 25.91 60.76
CA PHE A 664 2.03 25.66 60.21
C PHE A 664 2.16 24.89 58.85
N SER A 665 3.00 25.24 57.85
CA SER A 665 4.43 25.68 57.70
C SER A 665 5.43 24.50 57.58
N LEU A 666 6.49 24.49 56.76
CA LEU A 666 7.14 25.56 55.94
C LEU A 666 7.92 24.94 54.74
N VAL A 667 7.98 25.64 53.59
CA VAL A 667 9.13 25.92 52.66
C VAL A 667 10.23 24.86 52.32
N ALA A 668 10.83 25.03 51.12
CA ALA A 668 12.17 24.57 50.66
C ALA A 668 12.35 23.08 50.24
N LEU A 669 13.32 22.72 49.38
CA LEU A 669 13.96 23.37 48.20
C LEU A 669 14.77 22.27 47.46
N GLY A 670 15.01 22.35 46.14
CA GLY A 670 15.80 21.33 45.46
C GLY A 670 16.18 21.63 44.00
N PHE A 671 17.30 22.34 43.79
CA PHE A 671 17.98 22.42 42.49
C PHE A 671 18.98 21.27 42.33
N ALA A 672 19.15 20.77 41.10
CA ALA A 672 20.30 19.99 40.65
C ALA A 672 20.60 20.34 39.17
N ILE A 673 21.88 20.30 38.76
CA ILE A 673 22.38 21.08 37.62
C ILE A 673 23.49 20.33 36.83
N VAL A 674 23.44 20.44 35.49
CA VAL A 674 24.51 20.20 34.47
C VAL A 674 25.00 18.76 34.19
N GLY A 675 25.33 18.52 32.90
CA GLY A 675 25.97 17.29 32.37
C GLY A 675 25.68 17.05 30.87
N LEU A 676 25.93 18.03 29.98
CA LEU A 676 27.13 18.11 29.10
C LEU A 676 27.18 17.06 27.96
N GLY A 677 27.08 17.49 26.68
CA GLY A 677 26.80 16.58 25.55
C GLY A 677 27.29 16.94 24.14
N ILE A 678 28.26 17.86 23.98
CA ILE A 678 29.09 18.09 22.75
C ILE A 678 28.39 18.73 21.52
N LEU A 679 29.20 19.49 20.76
CA LEU A 679 28.84 20.33 19.60
C LEU A 679 29.25 19.69 18.25
N LEU A 680 28.71 20.25 17.16
CA LEU A 680 29.30 20.37 15.80
C LEU A 680 29.68 19.08 15.03
N LYS A 681 28.93 18.78 13.96
CA LYS A 681 29.52 18.58 12.62
C LYS A 681 28.54 18.86 11.46
N LYS A 682 28.50 20.10 10.98
CA LYS A 682 27.80 20.51 9.73
C LYS A 682 28.81 20.82 8.62
N LYS A 683 29.61 19.84 8.21
CA LYS A 683 30.42 19.90 6.98
C LYS A 683 30.79 18.50 6.47
N MET A 684 30.06 18.00 5.45
CA MET A 684 30.49 16.98 4.47
C MET A 684 29.56 17.03 3.24
N MET A 685 29.79 18.03 2.39
CA MET A 685 29.46 17.99 0.96
C MET A 685 30.52 18.81 0.23
N GLU A 686 31.69 18.20 0.05
CA GLU A 686 32.78 18.65 -0.78
C GLU A 686 33.74 17.45 -0.93
N GLU A 687 34.38 17.34 -2.10
CA GLU A 687 35.45 16.38 -2.42
C GLU A 687 35.10 14.87 -2.34
N ASN A 688 34.84 14.29 -3.51
CA ASN A 688 35.49 13.03 -3.89
C ASN A 688 36.09 13.25 -5.29
N LYS A 689 37.38 12.92 -5.43
CA LYS A 689 38.10 12.73 -6.70
C LYS A 689 38.41 11.24 -6.83
#